data_AF-A0A7J6MYF9-F1
#
_entry.id   AF-A0A7J6MYF9-F1
#
_cell.length_a   1.000
_cell.length_b   1.000
_cell.length_c   1.000
_cell.angle_alpha   90.00
_cell.angle_beta   90.00
_cell.angle_gamma   90.00
#
_symmetry.space_group_name_H-M   'P 1'
#
loop_
_entity.id
_entity.type
_entity.pdbx_description
1 polymer ?
#
loop_
_entity_poly.entity_id
_entity_poly.type
_entity_poly.pdbx_seq_one_letter_code
_entity_poly.pdbx_strand_id
1 'polypeptide(L)'
;MMPDFYEEPVAGGLSEKLWTANQDLAMKSLHHPFVQGLGDGTLDPVAFKTYMEQDSLYLNGYLRGLSYCVAKSNINATGTELLTLLDGVKDELESCHQHYVDNPEASGPEAACKKYVDFLLDIGRSDRGPAVMVAAVIPCARLYAWLGRELTKGRVIPEEHPFRRWLQSYSDKPINTSAMTLETLLDKQVEECEYSEVAQAYRRAMELEYDFFDSFGGHLGRSSDEVVTVPTVLVISGSDSGGGAGHQADLKTLEALGVYSTSALTSITAQNSKGVQKIQTIDKGMLGDQIDSVISDYKVNVVKLGLVPTAGQLGIIADKLNGLPMVVDPVLVATSGDDLVAAKNADDVLAMYKERIFPLATIITPNLPEAQKLLGRKEITGVYEARAAAEALAQYGSKFVLVKGGHDKAEPDTCRDVLYDREHDQFYEFNNKRISTNNTHGTGCTLASAISGFMARGFPVPDAVQHAIKYLHEAILRSSIAGGATCVQLRLKDVSTGDYIRMAQETKKVMPSHVPLIIDDRVDVCLASGADGVHVGDSDMPVKDARSIIGPNRILGVSTYGRYEDAITAINDGADYIATGAVYPTVTKLDAVAKGLEQIDVLKQALNECGKSLPIVAIGGINPVTAVDCVQRGADGVCAVSQIFDTWEKPESRARKFLKAYCSGMEIRSKASSHDLYDNKKVIDLWQKLAIQSPLTQCITNYVSMNFMANSLLAAGASPAMVHAQEEAPQFLEVASALNVNIGTLSSYWADSMRLCAKKAAEIGKPWVLDPVAAGATSFRTGVATELLRYKPTVLRGNGGEILALAGETGAVKGVDSKVTSDAALDAAKEIAKKFNTVVCISGSTDFVTDGNRVVEICHDVPMLPMITATGCTLSALMTAFCAVASDPFDAAVAACAGWSLAAQEASITAQGPGSISVELLNILPRLRDPTWPSWKRLAIFERRR
;
A
#
# COMPACT_ATOMS: atom_id res chain seq x y z
N MET A 1 37.03 -48.90 -23.50
CA MET A 1 37.75 -48.50 -22.28
C MET A 1 38.24 -47.08 -22.51
N MET A 2 37.53 -46.07 -22.01
CA MET A 2 38.14 -44.76 -21.83
C MET A 2 39.07 -44.88 -20.60
N PRO A 3 40.34 -44.45 -20.69
CA PRO A 3 41.25 -44.45 -19.55
C PRO A 3 40.69 -43.63 -18.39
N ASP A 4 40.93 -44.07 -17.15
CA ASP A 4 40.74 -43.24 -15.95
C ASP A 4 41.67 -42.02 -16.06
N PHE A 5 41.12 -40.89 -16.51
CA PHE A 5 41.88 -39.65 -16.77
C PHE A 5 41.78 -38.63 -15.64
N TYR A 6 41.40 -39.07 -14.43
CA TYR A 6 41.37 -38.21 -13.24
C TYR A 6 42.32 -38.77 -12.18
N GLU A 7 43.41 -38.07 -11.91
CA GLU A 7 44.08 -38.22 -10.62
C GLU A 7 43.22 -37.47 -9.59
N GLU A 8 42.82 -38.15 -8.51
CA GLU A 8 42.05 -37.53 -7.43
C GLU A 8 42.75 -36.24 -6.95
N PRO A 9 41.99 -35.21 -6.50
CA PRO A 9 42.59 -33.98 -5.96
C PRO A 9 43.56 -34.33 -4.84
N VAL A 10 44.52 -33.45 -4.55
CA VAL A 10 45.47 -33.67 -3.46
C VAL A 10 44.70 -33.99 -2.17
N ALA A 11 44.74 -35.25 -1.75
CA ALA A 11 43.92 -35.73 -0.64
C ALA A 11 44.18 -34.90 0.62
N GLY A 12 43.13 -34.25 1.14
CA GLY A 12 43.19 -33.42 2.34
C GLY A 12 43.34 -31.90 2.11
N GLY A 13 43.28 -31.42 0.86
CA GLY A 13 43.26 -29.99 0.53
C GLY A 13 41.96 -29.25 0.90
N LEU A 14 41.99 -27.91 0.85
CA LEU A 14 40.84 -27.04 1.12
C LEU A 14 39.76 -27.19 0.03
N SER A 15 40.18 -27.27 -1.24
CA SER A 15 39.32 -27.51 -2.40
C SER A 15 38.46 -28.77 -2.22
N GLU A 16 39.05 -29.87 -1.75
CA GLU A 16 38.36 -31.13 -1.48
C GLU A 16 37.38 -31.02 -0.30
N LYS A 17 37.73 -30.26 0.73
CA LYS A 17 36.83 -29.97 1.86
C LYS A 17 35.61 -29.17 1.42
N LEU A 18 35.80 -28.18 0.54
CA LEU A 18 34.72 -27.37 -0.04
C LEU A 18 33.83 -28.20 -0.97
N TRP A 19 34.42 -29.04 -1.81
CA TRP A 19 33.67 -29.97 -2.66
C TRP A 19 32.84 -30.94 -1.83
N THR A 20 33.43 -31.54 -0.79
CA THR A 20 32.73 -32.46 0.12
C THR A 20 31.55 -31.78 0.82
N ALA A 21 31.73 -30.54 1.29
CA ALA A 21 30.68 -29.77 1.96
C ALA A 21 29.51 -29.36 1.04
N ASN A 22 29.68 -29.45 -0.28
CA ASN A 22 28.66 -29.09 -1.28
C ASN A 22 28.23 -30.28 -2.15
N GLN A 23 28.51 -31.51 -1.70
CA GLN A 23 28.01 -32.72 -2.38
C GLN A 23 26.49 -32.78 -2.46
N ASP A 24 25.77 -32.13 -1.54
CA ASP A 24 24.31 -32.01 -1.60
C ASP A 24 23.86 -31.35 -2.91
N LEU A 25 24.53 -30.28 -3.32
CA LEU A 25 24.22 -29.53 -4.55
C LEU A 25 24.72 -30.27 -5.81
N ALA A 26 25.89 -30.92 -5.75
CA ALA A 26 26.38 -31.74 -6.85
C ALA A 26 25.43 -32.91 -7.14
N MET A 27 24.99 -33.63 -6.09
CA MET A 27 24.05 -34.74 -6.22
C MET A 27 22.67 -34.28 -6.68
N LYS A 28 22.19 -33.12 -6.21
CA LYS A 28 20.96 -32.51 -6.74
C LYS A 28 21.07 -32.20 -8.23
N SER A 29 22.21 -31.65 -8.66
CA SER A 29 22.47 -31.34 -10.07
C SER A 29 22.54 -32.62 -10.92
N LEU A 30 23.19 -33.68 -10.43
CA LEU A 30 23.24 -34.97 -11.14
C LEU A 30 21.84 -35.54 -11.35
N HIS A 31 21.00 -35.54 -10.32
CA HIS A 31 19.64 -36.08 -10.41
C HIS A 31 18.64 -35.10 -11.02
N HIS A 32 19.07 -33.92 -11.43
CA HIS A 32 18.20 -32.92 -12.02
C HIS A 32 17.63 -33.43 -13.35
N PRO A 33 16.32 -33.30 -13.63
CA PRO A 33 15.69 -33.84 -14.84
C PRO A 33 16.36 -33.39 -16.14
N PHE A 34 16.80 -32.13 -16.21
CA PHE A 34 17.53 -31.60 -17.37
C PHE A 34 18.86 -32.34 -17.59
N VAL A 35 19.63 -32.55 -16.52
CA VAL A 35 20.95 -33.20 -16.55
C VAL A 35 20.83 -34.69 -16.84
N GLN A 36 19.81 -35.35 -16.30
CA GLN A 36 19.48 -36.74 -16.65
C GLN A 36 19.07 -36.86 -18.14
N GLY A 37 18.26 -35.92 -18.63
CA GLY A 37 17.88 -35.82 -20.04
C GLY A 37 19.07 -35.64 -21.00
N LEU A 38 20.10 -34.89 -20.58
CA LEU A 38 21.36 -34.78 -21.33
C LEU A 38 22.07 -36.12 -21.43
N GLY A 39 22.13 -36.88 -20.34
CA GLY A 39 22.88 -38.13 -20.26
C GLY A 39 22.19 -39.34 -20.87
N ASP A 40 20.85 -39.38 -20.87
CA ASP A 40 20.06 -40.46 -21.50
C ASP A 40 19.59 -40.12 -22.92
N GLY A 41 19.82 -38.89 -23.37
CA GLY A 41 19.48 -38.42 -24.72
C GLY A 41 18.01 -38.04 -24.90
N THR A 42 17.22 -37.94 -23.82
CA THR A 42 15.78 -37.66 -23.86
C THR A 42 15.40 -36.20 -23.67
N LEU A 43 16.37 -35.30 -23.47
CA LEU A 43 16.13 -33.86 -23.36
C LEU A 43 15.48 -33.30 -24.63
N ASP A 44 14.54 -32.36 -24.47
CA ASP A 44 13.94 -31.63 -25.59
C ASP A 44 15.04 -30.85 -26.34
N PRO A 45 15.19 -31.03 -27.67
CA PRO A 45 16.12 -30.26 -28.47
C PRO A 45 15.96 -28.73 -28.35
N VAL A 46 14.76 -28.23 -28.10
CA VAL A 46 14.53 -26.79 -27.88
C VAL A 46 15.08 -26.35 -26.53
N ALA A 47 14.81 -27.10 -25.46
CA ALA A 47 15.39 -26.87 -24.14
C ALA A 47 16.92 -26.87 -24.17
N PHE A 48 17.51 -27.85 -24.87
CA PHE A 48 18.94 -27.95 -25.06
C PHE A 48 19.52 -26.75 -25.80
N LYS A 49 18.85 -26.31 -26.88
CA LYS A 49 19.29 -25.14 -27.63
C LYS A 49 19.25 -23.86 -26.79
N THR A 50 18.17 -23.63 -26.04
CA THR A 50 18.05 -22.47 -25.13
C THR A 50 19.13 -22.51 -24.04
N TYR A 51 19.38 -23.69 -23.48
CA TYR A 51 20.49 -23.89 -22.55
C TYR A 51 21.83 -23.52 -23.18
N MET A 52 22.15 -24.00 -24.38
CA MET A 52 23.41 -23.65 -25.06
C MET A 52 23.52 -22.16 -25.39
N GLU A 53 22.41 -21.47 -25.71
CA GLU A 53 22.37 -20.02 -25.92
C GLU A 53 22.73 -19.26 -24.64
N GLN A 54 22.10 -19.63 -23.52
CA GLN A 54 22.36 -19.02 -22.22
C GLN A 54 23.72 -19.37 -21.66
N ASP A 55 24.21 -20.60 -21.89
CA ASP A 55 25.52 -21.08 -21.44
C ASP A 55 26.65 -20.32 -22.17
N SER A 56 26.43 -19.94 -23.43
CA SER A 56 27.36 -19.06 -24.17
C SER A 56 27.49 -17.67 -23.52
N LEU A 57 26.37 -17.09 -23.08
CA LEU A 57 26.36 -15.80 -22.38
C LEU A 57 26.96 -15.90 -20.97
N TYR A 58 26.70 -17.02 -20.30
CA TYR A 58 27.28 -17.37 -19.02
C TYR A 58 28.80 -17.47 -19.12
N LEU A 59 29.35 -18.19 -20.10
CA LEU A 59 30.80 -18.40 -20.28
C LEU A 59 31.53 -17.09 -20.63
N ASN A 60 30.87 -16.18 -21.34
CA ASN A 60 31.38 -14.81 -21.53
C ASN A 60 31.53 -14.05 -20.19
N GLY A 61 30.56 -14.21 -19.28
CA GLY A 61 30.67 -13.69 -17.92
C GLY A 61 31.76 -14.38 -17.11
N TYR A 62 31.90 -15.70 -17.26
CA TYR A 62 32.93 -16.52 -16.62
C TYR A 62 34.34 -16.09 -17.05
N LEU A 63 34.57 -15.83 -18.34
CA LEU A 63 35.83 -15.26 -18.88
C LEU A 63 36.18 -13.92 -18.22
N ARG A 64 35.18 -13.05 -18.03
CA ARG A 64 35.38 -11.77 -17.34
C ARG A 64 35.73 -11.98 -15.86
N GLY A 65 35.10 -12.95 -15.20
CA GLY A 65 35.46 -13.39 -13.85
C GLY A 65 36.91 -13.86 -13.77
N LEU A 66 37.32 -14.80 -14.62
CA LEU A 66 38.70 -15.28 -14.70
C LEU A 66 39.70 -14.16 -15.01
N SER A 67 39.31 -13.16 -15.81
CA SER A 67 40.15 -11.98 -16.07
C SER A 67 40.41 -11.15 -14.81
N TYR A 68 39.42 -11.05 -13.90
CA TYR A 68 39.65 -10.45 -12.57
C TYR A 68 40.57 -11.31 -11.70
N CYS A 69 40.49 -12.65 -11.77
CA CYS A 69 41.44 -13.53 -11.10
C CYS A 69 42.88 -13.23 -11.54
N VAL A 70 43.10 -13.12 -12.86
CA VAL A 70 44.41 -12.76 -13.43
C VAL A 70 44.85 -11.38 -12.94
N ALA A 71 43.99 -10.38 -13.02
CA ALA A 71 44.32 -8.99 -12.65
C ALA A 71 44.69 -8.84 -11.16
N LYS A 72 44.11 -9.68 -10.29
CA LYS A 72 44.36 -9.66 -8.84
C LYS A 72 45.44 -10.65 -8.38
N SER A 73 45.95 -11.48 -9.26
CA SER A 73 46.99 -12.48 -8.94
C SER A 73 48.39 -11.96 -9.28
N ASN A 74 49.40 -12.40 -8.53
CA ASN A 74 50.80 -12.08 -8.85
C ASN A 74 51.26 -12.84 -10.11
N ILE A 75 51.81 -12.09 -11.09
CA ILE A 75 52.08 -12.53 -12.47
C ILE A 75 53.13 -13.66 -12.62
N ASN A 76 53.93 -13.96 -11.60
CA ASN A 76 55.16 -14.75 -11.81
C ASN A 76 54.96 -16.27 -11.98
N ALA A 77 53.84 -16.87 -11.51
CA ALA A 77 53.52 -18.30 -11.73
C ALA A 77 52.01 -18.54 -11.92
N THR A 78 51.18 -17.98 -11.04
CA THR A 78 49.71 -18.06 -11.06
C THR A 78 49.08 -17.44 -12.32
N GLY A 79 49.66 -16.35 -12.84
CA GLY A 79 49.12 -15.62 -13.99
C GLY A 79 49.13 -16.46 -15.28
N THR A 80 50.19 -17.24 -15.52
CA THR A 80 50.32 -18.07 -16.73
C THR A 80 49.33 -19.24 -16.76
N GLU A 81 49.07 -19.85 -15.60
CA GLU A 81 48.09 -20.94 -15.45
C GLU A 81 46.66 -20.41 -15.68
N LEU A 82 46.32 -19.25 -15.10
CA LEU A 82 45.02 -18.59 -15.31
C LEU A 82 44.82 -18.07 -16.75
N LEU A 83 45.88 -17.62 -17.43
CA LEU A 83 45.82 -17.26 -18.86
C LEU A 83 45.58 -18.47 -19.75
N THR A 84 46.19 -19.62 -19.43
CA THR A 84 45.94 -20.87 -20.16
C THR A 84 44.50 -21.35 -19.97
N LEU A 85 43.93 -21.16 -18.76
CA LEU A 85 42.51 -21.43 -18.48
C LEU A 85 41.57 -20.52 -19.27
N LEU A 86 41.90 -19.23 -19.38
CA LEU A 86 41.14 -18.27 -20.20
C LEU A 86 41.12 -18.66 -21.69
N ASP A 87 42.26 -19.07 -22.25
CA ASP A 87 42.33 -19.55 -23.63
C ASP A 87 41.50 -20.82 -23.83
N GLY A 88 41.52 -21.75 -22.86
CA GLY A 88 40.70 -22.97 -22.91
C GLY A 88 39.20 -22.71 -22.91
N VAL A 89 38.71 -21.78 -22.09
CA VAL A 89 37.29 -21.39 -22.06
C VAL A 89 36.88 -20.67 -23.36
N LYS A 90 37.80 -19.89 -23.95
CA LYS A 90 37.57 -19.25 -25.24
C LYS A 90 37.48 -20.28 -26.37
N ASP A 91 38.37 -21.28 -26.39
CA ASP A 91 38.31 -22.38 -27.35
C ASP A 91 37.01 -23.21 -27.19
N GLU A 92 36.49 -23.36 -25.98
CA GLU A 92 35.21 -24.02 -25.71
C GLU A 92 34.02 -23.26 -26.33
N LEU A 93 33.97 -21.94 -26.12
CA LEU A 93 32.99 -21.04 -26.74
C LEU A 93 33.05 -21.10 -28.27
N GLU A 94 34.25 -21.14 -28.84
CA GLU A 94 34.46 -21.16 -30.30
C GLU A 94 34.20 -22.53 -30.94
N SER A 95 34.43 -23.65 -30.22
CA SER A 95 34.39 -25.01 -30.79
C SER A 95 33.18 -25.85 -30.41
N CYS A 96 32.60 -25.68 -29.22
CA CYS A 96 31.46 -26.46 -28.73
C CYS A 96 30.14 -25.72 -28.99
N HIS A 97 30.06 -24.45 -28.59
CA HIS A 97 28.81 -23.68 -28.61
C HIS A 97 28.42 -23.18 -30.00
N GLN A 98 29.38 -22.76 -30.82
CA GLN A 98 29.12 -22.38 -32.24
C GLN A 98 28.57 -23.54 -33.09
N HIS A 99 28.70 -24.79 -32.63
CA HIS A 99 28.08 -25.93 -33.30
C HIS A 99 26.56 -26.01 -33.07
N TYR A 100 26.08 -25.46 -31.95
CA TYR A 100 24.69 -25.54 -31.52
C TYR A 100 23.95 -24.20 -31.65
N VAL A 101 24.67 -23.08 -31.67
CA VAL A 101 24.11 -21.72 -31.62
C VAL A 101 24.84 -20.79 -32.59
N ASP A 102 24.10 -20.24 -33.57
CA ASP A 102 24.65 -19.32 -34.57
C ASP A 102 24.77 -17.87 -34.07
N ASN A 103 23.89 -17.42 -33.15
CA ASN A 103 23.91 -16.08 -32.58
C ASN A 103 23.41 -16.07 -31.11
N PRO A 104 24.30 -16.29 -30.13
CA PRO A 104 23.93 -16.40 -28.72
C PRO A 104 23.44 -15.08 -28.08
N GLU A 105 23.70 -13.92 -28.69
CA GLU A 105 23.33 -12.60 -28.13
C GLU A 105 21.90 -12.15 -28.46
N ALA A 106 21.18 -12.87 -29.32
CA ALA A 106 19.90 -12.43 -29.85
C ALA A 106 18.78 -12.29 -28.80
N SER A 107 18.79 -13.11 -27.75
CA SER A 107 17.77 -13.16 -26.69
C SER A 107 18.21 -12.50 -25.37
N GLY A 108 19.52 -12.23 -25.19
CA GLY A 108 20.09 -11.70 -23.94
C GLY A 108 20.09 -12.72 -22.78
N PRO A 109 20.76 -12.41 -21.66
CA PRO A 109 20.89 -13.33 -20.54
C PRO A 109 19.60 -13.39 -19.71
N GLU A 110 19.09 -14.59 -19.51
CA GLU A 110 17.98 -14.89 -18.62
C GLU A 110 18.35 -14.69 -17.16
N ALA A 111 17.34 -14.66 -16.28
CA ALA A 111 17.53 -14.31 -14.87
C ALA A 111 18.56 -15.20 -14.13
N ALA A 112 18.60 -16.51 -14.41
CA ALA A 112 19.56 -17.43 -13.80
C ALA A 112 20.99 -17.17 -14.30
N CYS A 113 21.18 -17.08 -15.63
CA CYS A 113 22.46 -16.69 -16.25
C CYS A 113 22.97 -15.35 -15.68
N LYS A 114 22.10 -14.34 -15.63
CA LYS A 114 22.44 -13.01 -15.14
C LYS A 114 22.86 -13.01 -13.67
N LYS A 115 22.19 -13.77 -12.80
CA LYS A 115 22.55 -13.90 -11.38
C LYS A 115 23.97 -14.44 -11.20
N TYR A 116 24.34 -15.46 -11.98
CA TYR A 116 25.69 -16.04 -11.90
C TYR A 116 26.76 -15.07 -12.39
N VAL A 117 26.54 -14.45 -13.55
CA VAL A 117 27.48 -13.49 -14.12
C VAL A 117 27.65 -12.26 -13.21
N ASP A 118 26.55 -11.72 -12.68
CA ASP A 118 26.59 -10.60 -11.72
C ASP A 118 27.38 -11.00 -10.46
N PHE A 119 27.15 -12.20 -9.93
CA PHE A 119 27.89 -12.74 -8.78
C PHE A 119 29.41 -12.81 -9.02
N LEU A 120 29.86 -13.37 -10.16
CA LEU A 120 31.28 -13.44 -10.49
C LEU A 120 31.89 -12.05 -10.68
N LEU A 121 31.18 -11.13 -11.34
CA LEU A 121 31.66 -9.77 -11.56
C LEU A 121 31.71 -8.96 -10.25
N ASP A 122 30.77 -9.18 -9.33
CA ASP A 122 30.73 -8.50 -8.03
C ASP A 122 31.88 -8.96 -7.13
N ILE A 123 32.15 -10.27 -7.05
CA ILE A 123 33.35 -10.77 -6.36
C ILE A 123 34.61 -10.25 -7.06
N GLY A 124 34.63 -10.28 -8.40
CA GLY A 124 35.73 -9.77 -9.22
C GLY A 124 36.02 -8.28 -9.00
N ARG A 125 35.01 -7.45 -8.69
CA ARG A 125 35.18 -6.01 -8.42
C ARG A 125 35.45 -5.69 -6.95
N SER A 126 35.07 -6.57 -6.03
CA SER A 126 35.26 -6.35 -4.60
C SER A 126 36.72 -6.39 -4.18
N ASP A 127 37.10 -5.79 -3.05
CA ASP A 127 38.47 -5.90 -2.50
C ASP A 127 38.73 -7.25 -1.78
N ARG A 128 37.88 -8.26 -2.02
CA ARG A 128 38.07 -9.60 -1.48
C ARG A 128 39.29 -10.26 -2.14
N GLY A 129 40.10 -10.94 -1.33
CA GLY A 129 41.37 -11.55 -1.75
C GLY A 129 41.23 -12.54 -2.91
N PRO A 130 42.33 -12.87 -3.61
CA PRO A 130 42.32 -13.74 -4.79
C PRO A 130 41.74 -15.13 -4.52
N ALA A 131 41.89 -15.65 -3.29
CA ALA A 131 41.32 -16.92 -2.85
C ALA A 131 39.78 -16.99 -2.98
N VAL A 132 39.07 -15.93 -2.58
CA VAL A 132 37.60 -15.86 -2.66
C VAL A 132 37.14 -15.86 -4.12
N MET A 133 37.88 -15.19 -4.99
CA MET A 133 37.57 -15.15 -6.42
C MET A 133 37.82 -16.51 -7.08
N VAL A 134 38.95 -17.15 -6.78
CA VAL A 134 39.26 -18.51 -7.30
C VAL A 134 38.19 -19.51 -6.81
N ALA A 135 37.75 -19.41 -5.56
CA ALA A 135 36.68 -20.26 -5.02
C ALA A 135 35.32 -20.03 -5.68
N ALA A 136 35.03 -18.81 -6.15
CA ALA A 136 33.80 -18.50 -6.88
C ALA A 136 33.77 -19.11 -8.29
N VAL A 137 34.93 -19.32 -8.94
CA VAL A 137 35.01 -19.83 -10.32
C VAL A 137 35.21 -21.35 -10.40
N ILE A 138 35.73 -22.01 -9.35
CA ILE A 138 35.95 -23.48 -9.35
C ILE A 138 34.68 -24.29 -9.66
N PRO A 139 33.50 -24.00 -9.06
CA PRO A 139 32.31 -24.82 -9.24
C PRO A 139 31.91 -25.08 -10.69
N CYS A 140 32.02 -24.08 -11.58
CA CYS A 140 31.73 -24.24 -13.01
C CYS A 140 32.59 -25.35 -13.64
N ALA A 141 33.91 -25.28 -13.50
CA ALA A 141 34.80 -26.29 -14.09
C ALA A 141 34.66 -27.65 -13.39
N ARG A 142 34.56 -27.67 -12.06
CA ARG A 142 34.57 -28.89 -11.24
C ARG A 142 33.27 -29.68 -11.36
N LEU A 143 32.11 -29.01 -11.26
CA LEU A 143 30.80 -29.65 -11.31
C LEU A 143 30.56 -30.27 -12.68
N TYR A 144 30.83 -29.54 -13.77
CA TYR A 144 30.59 -30.02 -15.12
C TYR A 144 31.51 -31.18 -15.50
N ALA A 145 32.79 -31.14 -15.12
CA ALA A 145 33.70 -32.26 -15.27
C ALA A 145 33.20 -33.51 -14.51
N TRP A 146 32.68 -33.34 -13.30
CA TRP A 146 32.12 -34.44 -12.51
C TRP A 146 30.83 -35.00 -13.11
N LEU A 147 29.90 -34.14 -13.55
CA LEU A 147 28.66 -34.54 -14.22
C LEU A 147 28.95 -35.31 -15.51
N GLY A 148 29.83 -34.80 -16.36
CA GLY A 148 30.23 -35.47 -17.61
C GLY A 148 30.77 -36.88 -17.36
N ARG A 149 31.59 -37.06 -16.31
CA ARG A 149 32.06 -38.40 -15.89
C ARG A 149 30.93 -39.29 -15.39
N GLU A 150 30.10 -38.83 -14.47
CA GLU A 150 29.05 -39.67 -13.87
C GLU A 150 27.97 -40.06 -14.89
N LEU A 151 27.65 -39.19 -15.85
CA LEU A 151 26.70 -39.49 -16.94
C LEU A 151 27.25 -40.50 -17.95
N THR A 152 28.57 -40.56 -18.13
CA THR A 152 29.24 -41.44 -19.12
C THR A 152 29.89 -42.69 -18.50
N LYS A 153 29.92 -42.78 -17.17
CA LYS A 153 30.55 -43.85 -16.40
C LYS A 153 30.07 -45.24 -16.82
N GLY A 154 30.99 -46.04 -17.34
CA GLY A 154 30.71 -47.42 -17.78
C GLY A 154 29.81 -47.53 -19.01
N ARG A 155 29.55 -46.43 -19.74
CA ARG A 155 28.69 -46.39 -20.93
C ARG A 155 29.52 -46.10 -22.19
N VAL A 156 29.19 -46.78 -23.29
CA VAL A 156 29.64 -46.37 -24.63
C VAL A 156 28.54 -45.46 -25.18
N ILE A 157 28.85 -44.18 -25.38
CA ILE A 157 27.90 -43.25 -25.99
C ILE A 157 27.68 -43.69 -27.45
N PRO A 158 26.44 -43.85 -27.94
CA PRO A 158 26.15 -44.14 -29.35
C PRO A 158 26.51 -42.96 -30.27
N GLU A 159 26.85 -43.23 -31.53
CA GLU A 159 27.24 -42.19 -32.50
C GLU A 159 26.05 -41.25 -32.81
N GLU A 160 24.85 -41.81 -32.78
CA GLU A 160 23.56 -41.16 -32.97
C GLU A 160 23.01 -40.40 -31.74
N HIS A 161 23.74 -40.38 -30.62
CA HIS A 161 23.25 -39.71 -29.40
C HIS A 161 23.16 -38.18 -29.61
N PRO A 162 21.99 -37.53 -29.41
CA PRO A 162 21.77 -36.12 -29.76
C PRO A 162 22.74 -35.14 -29.10
N PHE A 163 23.13 -35.42 -27.86
CA PHE A 163 24.03 -34.57 -27.06
C PHE A 163 25.45 -35.18 -26.91
N ARG A 164 25.84 -36.07 -27.83
CA ARG A 164 27.12 -36.80 -27.79
C ARG A 164 28.32 -35.86 -27.60
N ARG A 165 28.35 -34.75 -28.32
CA ARG A 165 29.47 -33.79 -28.28
C ARG A 165 29.60 -33.13 -26.91
N TRP A 166 28.49 -32.70 -26.31
CA TRP A 166 28.46 -32.16 -24.95
C TRP A 166 28.99 -33.18 -23.94
N LEU A 167 28.46 -34.42 -23.97
CA LEU A 167 28.89 -35.50 -23.07
C LEU A 167 30.38 -35.84 -23.22
N GLN A 168 30.91 -35.80 -24.45
CA GLN A 168 32.34 -36.00 -24.72
C GLN A 168 33.18 -34.85 -24.20
N SER A 169 32.83 -33.59 -24.52
CA SER A 169 33.57 -32.41 -24.07
C SER A 169 33.71 -32.34 -22.55
N TYR A 170 32.65 -32.64 -21.80
CA TYR A 170 32.67 -32.58 -20.33
C TYR A 170 33.18 -33.86 -19.64
N SER A 171 33.49 -34.91 -20.41
CA SER A 171 34.18 -36.11 -19.90
C SER A 171 35.64 -36.22 -20.37
N ASP A 172 36.12 -35.26 -21.16
CA ASP A 172 37.46 -35.28 -21.75
C ASP A 172 38.53 -34.61 -20.85
N LYS A 173 39.80 -34.87 -21.15
CA LYS A 173 40.97 -34.42 -20.38
C LYS A 173 41.08 -32.90 -20.18
N PRO A 174 40.71 -32.02 -21.14
CA PRO A 174 40.87 -30.56 -20.97
C PRO A 174 40.11 -29.97 -19.78
N ILE A 175 38.81 -30.21 -19.65
CA ILE A 175 38.00 -29.64 -18.56
C ILE A 175 38.44 -30.17 -17.18
N ASN A 176 38.87 -31.43 -17.11
CA ASN A 176 39.41 -32.04 -15.90
C ASN A 176 40.72 -31.35 -15.47
N THR A 177 41.58 -31.04 -16.44
CA THR A 177 42.83 -30.29 -16.19
C THR A 177 42.54 -28.88 -15.69
N SER A 178 41.49 -28.24 -16.24
CA SER A 178 41.07 -26.90 -15.82
C SER A 178 40.59 -26.87 -14.36
N ALA A 179 39.74 -27.82 -13.97
CA ALA A 179 39.27 -27.97 -12.60
C ALA A 179 40.43 -28.20 -11.62
N MET A 180 41.34 -29.13 -11.93
CA MET A 180 42.50 -29.42 -11.08
C MET A 180 43.44 -28.22 -10.93
N THR A 181 43.62 -27.43 -11.98
CA THR A 181 44.45 -26.22 -11.95
C THR A 181 43.87 -25.18 -10.99
N LEU A 182 42.56 -24.91 -11.09
CA LEU A 182 41.87 -23.97 -10.19
C LEU A 182 41.88 -24.45 -8.73
N GLU A 183 41.63 -25.75 -8.49
CA GLU A 183 41.68 -26.35 -7.16
C GLU A 183 43.08 -26.25 -6.54
N THR A 184 44.13 -26.54 -7.32
CA THR A 184 45.53 -26.41 -6.88
C THR A 184 45.90 -24.96 -6.58
N LEU A 185 45.38 -24.00 -7.37
CA LEU A 185 45.60 -22.58 -7.12
C LEU A 185 44.94 -22.13 -5.82
N LEU A 186 43.72 -22.60 -5.54
CA LEU A 186 43.04 -22.31 -4.28
C LEU A 186 43.83 -22.87 -3.10
N ASP A 187 44.22 -24.14 -3.15
CA ASP A 187 44.93 -24.81 -2.06
C ASP A 187 46.30 -24.17 -1.74
N LYS A 188 46.93 -23.51 -2.72
CA LYS A 188 48.20 -22.78 -2.54
C LYS A 188 48.05 -21.37 -1.98
N GLN A 189 46.86 -20.77 -2.05
CA GLN A 189 46.66 -19.34 -1.82
C GLN A 189 45.87 -18.98 -0.55
N VAL A 190 45.27 -19.95 0.13
CA VAL A 190 44.37 -19.64 1.26
C VAL A 190 45.10 -19.68 2.60
N GLU A 191 45.00 -18.57 3.35
CA GLU A 191 45.35 -18.51 4.77
C GLU A 191 44.14 -18.95 5.64
N GLU A 192 44.37 -19.53 6.83
CA GLU A 192 43.29 -20.08 7.68
C GLU A 192 42.18 -19.06 8.04
N CYS A 193 42.50 -17.76 8.08
CA CYS A 193 41.57 -16.69 8.43
C CYS A 193 40.51 -16.39 7.35
N GLU A 194 40.69 -16.86 6.11
CA GLU A 194 39.80 -16.56 4.98
C GLU A 194 38.75 -17.66 4.69
N TYR A 195 38.82 -18.79 5.40
CA TYR A 195 38.03 -20.00 5.10
C TYR A 195 36.52 -19.74 4.99
N SER A 196 35.95 -18.92 5.88
CA SER A 196 34.50 -18.64 5.91
C SER A 196 34.03 -17.94 4.64
N GLU A 197 34.77 -16.94 4.17
CA GLU A 197 34.40 -16.18 2.96
C GLU A 197 34.61 -17.00 1.69
N VAL A 198 35.68 -17.79 1.65
CA VAL A 198 35.97 -18.75 0.58
C VAL A 198 34.86 -19.80 0.50
N ALA A 199 34.43 -20.36 1.64
CA ALA A 199 33.37 -21.36 1.68
C ALA A 199 32.00 -20.81 1.26
N GLN A 200 31.69 -19.57 1.65
CA GLN A 200 30.47 -18.89 1.23
C GLN A 200 30.45 -18.63 -0.28
N ALA A 201 31.56 -18.15 -0.85
CA ALA A 201 31.68 -17.92 -2.29
C ALA A 201 31.53 -19.23 -3.08
N TYR A 202 32.21 -20.29 -2.64
CA TYR A 202 32.12 -21.61 -3.28
C TYR A 202 30.70 -22.18 -3.23
N ARG A 203 30.05 -22.16 -2.07
CA ARG A 203 28.66 -22.65 -1.93
C ARG A 203 27.70 -21.83 -2.77
N ARG A 204 27.85 -20.50 -2.77
CA ARG A 204 26.99 -19.63 -3.56
C ARG A 204 27.12 -19.88 -5.07
N ALA A 205 28.34 -20.11 -5.55
CA ALA A 205 28.57 -20.51 -6.92
C ALA A 205 27.87 -21.85 -7.23
N MET A 206 28.02 -22.88 -6.39
CA MET A 206 27.32 -24.17 -6.55
C MET A 206 25.78 -24.04 -6.58
N GLU A 207 25.19 -23.17 -5.75
CA GLU A 207 23.75 -22.89 -5.77
C GLU A 207 23.31 -22.26 -7.09
N LEU A 208 24.12 -21.33 -7.61
CA LEU A 208 23.83 -20.65 -8.87
C LEU A 208 23.99 -21.59 -10.08
N GLU A 209 24.92 -22.56 -10.04
CA GLU A 209 24.99 -23.64 -11.05
C GLU A 209 23.71 -24.48 -11.05
N TYR A 210 23.21 -24.86 -9.87
CA TYR A 210 21.97 -25.61 -9.75
C TYR A 210 20.77 -24.81 -10.29
N ASP A 211 20.64 -23.54 -9.89
CA ASP A 211 19.59 -22.64 -10.38
C ASP A 211 19.65 -22.47 -11.91
N PHE A 212 20.84 -22.54 -12.50
CA PHE A 212 21.02 -22.51 -13.94
C PHE A 212 20.39 -23.73 -14.61
N PHE A 213 20.66 -24.95 -14.13
CA PHE A 213 19.99 -26.15 -14.64
C PHE A 213 18.46 -26.14 -14.41
N ASP A 214 18.02 -25.66 -13.24
CA ASP A 214 16.61 -25.56 -12.86
C ASP A 214 15.82 -24.66 -13.82
N SER A 215 16.46 -23.60 -14.33
CA SER A 215 15.83 -22.67 -15.27
C SER A 215 15.37 -23.31 -16.59
N PHE A 216 15.94 -24.45 -16.97
CA PHE A 216 15.59 -25.18 -18.21
C PHE A 216 14.71 -26.41 -17.96
N GLY A 217 14.36 -26.71 -16.70
CA GLY A 217 13.55 -27.88 -16.35
C GLY A 217 12.12 -27.85 -16.93
N GLY A 218 11.57 -26.66 -17.20
CA GLY A 218 10.21 -26.46 -17.70
C GLY A 218 9.95 -26.89 -19.16
N HIS A 219 10.99 -27.22 -19.94
CA HIS A 219 10.89 -27.59 -21.36
C HIS A 219 11.00 -29.10 -21.63
N LEU A 220 11.02 -29.94 -20.61
CA LEU A 220 11.07 -31.39 -20.80
C LEU A 220 9.69 -31.92 -21.22
N GLY A 221 9.54 -32.18 -22.52
CA GLY A 221 8.42 -32.91 -23.11
C GLY A 221 8.32 -34.39 -22.69
N ARG A 222 8.47 -34.70 -21.40
CA ARG A 222 7.91 -35.89 -20.78
C ARG A 222 6.48 -35.56 -20.37
N SER A 223 5.58 -36.48 -20.66
CA SER A 223 4.16 -36.40 -20.35
C SER A 223 3.91 -35.76 -18.99
N SER A 224 3.06 -34.73 -19.01
CA SER A 224 2.38 -34.14 -17.87
C SER A 224 1.98 -35.22 -16.86
N ASP A 225 2.77 -35.39 -15.79
CA ASP A 225 2.36 -36.04 -14.54
C ASP A 225 3.36 -35.79 -13.38
N GLU A 226 4.25 -34.80 -13.47
CA GLU A 226 4.71 -34.10 -12.25
C GLU A 226 4.01 -32.75 -12.19
N VAL A 227 2.89 -32.76 -11.49
CA VAL A 227 2.16 -31.56 -11.09
C VAL A 227 3.15 -30.63 -10.40
N VAL A 228 3.39 -29.44 -10.95
CA VAL A 228 3.96 -28.32 -10.17
C VAL A 228 2.96 -28.08 -9.06
N THR A 229 3.17 -28.72 -7.91
CA THR A 229 2.26 -28.56 -6.77
C THR A 229 2.52 -27.19 -6.20
N VAL A 230 1.66 -26.23 -6.55
CA VAL A 230 1.64 -24.93 -5.88
C VAL A 230 1.53 -25.20 -4.38
N PRO A 231 2.47 -24.72 -3.55
CA PRO A 231 2.45 -25.00 -2.13
C PRO A 231 1.12 -24.50 -1.56
N THR A 232 0.47 -25.34 -0.76
CA THR A 232 -0.88 -25.10 -0.26
C THR A 232 -0.86 -24.82 1.23
N VAL A 233 -1.48 -23.72 1.64
CA VAL A 233 -1.69 -23.38 3.05
C VAL A 233 -3.16 -23.49 3.39
N LEU A 234 -3.48 -24.21 4.47
CA LEU A 234 -4.82 -24.22 5.06
C LEU A 234 -4.92 -23.11 6.09
N VAL A 235 -5.72 -22.09 5.78
CA VAL A 235 -6.02 -20.98 6.68
C VAL A 235 -7.23 -21.35 7.53
N ILE A 236 -7.07 -21.28 8.86
CA ILE A 236 -8.13 -21.50 9.83
C ILE A 236 -8.28 -20.25 10.69
N SER A 237 -9.33 -19.46 10.44
CA SER A 237 -9.54 -18.17 11.13
C SER A 237 -10.96 -17.65 10.97
N GLY A 238 -11.29 -16.56 11.67
CA GLY A 238 -12.57 -15.87 11.54
C GLY A 238 -12.65 -15.01 10.26
N SER A 239 -13.81 -14.99 9.61
CA SER A 239 -14.09 -14.18 8.42
C SER A 239 -14.38 -12.73 8.79
N ASP A 240 -13.77 -11.80 8.07
CA ASP A 240 -14.06 -10.37 8.10
C ASP A 240 -14.91 -9.95 6.88
N SER A 241 -16.11 -9.44 7.14
CA SER A 241 -17.01 -8.89 6.10
C SER A 241 -16.39 -7.73 5.28
N GLY A 242 -15.42 -7.00 5.85
CA GLY A 242 -14.70 -5.94 5.15
C GLY A 242 -13.51 -6.41 4.31
N GLY A 243 -13.14 -7.69 4.41
CA GLY A 243 -11.99 -8.29 3.71
C GLY A 243 -10.64 -7.63 4.02
N GLY A 244 -10.56 -6.92 5.15
CA GLY A 244 -9.43 -6.10 5.58
C GLY A 244 -8.60 -6.74 6.68
N ALA A 245 -9.16 -7.69 7.41
CA ALA A 245 -8.53 -8.47 8.46
C ALA A 245 -8.95 -9.95 8.36
N GLY A 246 -8.55 -10.75 9.35
CA GLY A 246 -8.97 -12.15 9.48
C GLY A 246 -8.66 -12.99 8.25
N HIS A 247 -9.57 -13.91 7.95
CA HIS A 247 -9.40 -14.91 6.91
C HIS A 247 -9.07 -14.33 5.53
N GLN A 248 -9.79 -13.31 5.08
CA GLN A 248 -9.59 -12.73 3.75
C GLN A 248 -8.24 -12.02 3.61
N ALA A 249 -7.71 -11.42 4.68
CA ALA A 249 -6.39 -10.81 4.66
C ALA A 249 -5.28 -11.87 4.60
N ASP A 250 -5.48 -13.00 5.26
CA ASP A 250 -4.57 -14.14 5.23
C ASP A 250 -4.45 -14.70 3.80
N LEU A 251 -5.58 -14.98 3.14
CA LEU A 251 -5.60 -15.51 1.77
C LEU A 251 -4.87 -14.58 0.79
N LYS A 252 -5.16 -13.27 0.83
CA LYS A 252 -4.49 -12.27 -0.03
C LYS A 252 -2.97 -12.22 0.17
N THR A 253 -2.53 -12.40 1.41
CA THR A 253 -1.10 -12.43 1.74
C THR A 253 -0.43 -13.65 1.12
N LEU A 254 -1.07 -14.81 1.21
CA LEU A 254 -0.55 -16.07 0.66
C LEU A 254 -0.54 -16.07 -0.87
N GLU A 255 -1.61 -15.57 -1.50
CA GLU A 255 -1.69 -15.40 -2.96
C GLU A 255 -0.58 -14.50 -3.48
N ALA A 256 -0.31 -13.38 -2.80
CA ALA A 256 0.78 -12.46 -3.15
C ALA A 256 2.17 -13.11 -3.05
N LEU A 257 2.31 -14.17 -2.25
CA LEU A 257 3.54 -14.95 -2.10
C LEU A 257 3.59 -16.16 -3.06
N GLY A 258 2.62 -16.31 -3.97
CA GLY A 258 2.55 -17.43 -4.91
C GLY A 258 2.17 -18.76 -4.26
N VAL A 259 1.41 -18.70 -3.16
CA VAL A 259 0.98 -19.87 -2.38
C VAL A 259 -0.53 -20.05 -2.54
N TYR A 260 -0.96 -21.27 -2.85
CA TYR A 260 -2.38 -21.59 -2.95
C TYR A 260 -2.96 -21.66 -1.54
N SER A 261 -4.13 -21.05 -1.32
CA SER A 261 -4.71 -20.97 0.01
C SER A 261 -6.09 -21.62 0.06
N THR A 262 -6.30 -22.45 1.08
CA THR A 262 -7.55 -23.16 1.35
C THR A 262 -8.12 -22.69 2.69
N SER A 263 -9.42 -22.92 2.92
CA SER A 263 -10.17 -22.23 3.97
C SER A 263 -10.92 -23.18 4.89
N ALA A 264 -10.84 -22.93 6.21
CA ALA A 264 -11.84 -23.36 7.18
C ALA A 264 -12.18 -22.21 8.14
N LEU A 265 -13.46 -21.78 8.17
CA LEU A 265 -13.88 -20.63 8.96
C LEU A 265 -14.25 -21.02 10.40
N THR A 266 -13.74 -20.27 11.38
CA THR A 266 -14.05 -20.46 12.81
C THR A 266 -15.22 -19.60 13.28
N SER A 267 -15.41 -18.45 12.65
CA SER A 267 -16.50 -17.51 12.89
C SER A 267 -16.76 -16.66 11.65
N ILE A 268 -17.95 -16.08 11.56
CA ILE A 268 -18.29 -15.03 10.62
C ILE A 268 -18.66 -13.76 11.40
N THR A 269 -18.20 -12.60 10.93
CA THR A 269 -18.49 -11.33 11.56
C THR A 269 -19.33 -10.44 10.66
N ALA A 270 -20.32 -9.74 11.23
CA ALA A 270 -20.81 -8.50 10.64
C ALA A 270 -19.86 -7.40 11.13
N GLN A 271 -18.91 -7.06 10.27
CA GLN A 271 -17.80 -6.17 10.58
C GLN A 271 -17.56 -5.23 9.40
N ASN A 272 -17.14 -4.02 9.70
CA ASN A 272 -16.66 -3.06 8.72
C ASN A 272 -15.50 -2.27 9.34
N SER A 273 -14.98 -1.28 8.62
CA SER A 273 -13.84 -0.50 9.08
C SER A 273 -14.08 0.30 10.38
N LYS A 274 -15.31 0.34 10.92
CA LYS A 274 -15.67 1.02 12.17
C LYS A 274 -15.73 0.07 13.38
N GLY A 275 -15.54 -1.24 13.19
CA GLY A 275 -15.55 -2.24 14.25
C GLY A 275 -16.42 -3.45 13.94
N VAL A 276 -16.54 -4.34 14.93
CA VAL A 276 -17.33 -5.58 14.86
C VAL A 276 -18.72 -5.33 15.45
N GLN A 277 -19.78 -5.47 14.65
CA GLN A 277 -21.16 -5.29 15.11
C GLN A 277 -21.75 -6.59 15.64
N LYS A 278 -21.33 -7.74 15.08
CA LYS A 278 -21.83 -9.06 15.49
C LYS A 278 -20.81 -10.14 15.12
N ILE A 279 -20.69 -11.15 15.97
CA ILE A 279 -19.92 -12.36 15.71
C ILE A 279 -20.85 -13.56 15.81
N GLN A 280 -20.74 -14.47 14.86
CA GLN A 280 -21.37 -15.79 14.92
C GLN A 280 -20.29 -16.87 14.76
N THR A 281 -20.13 -17.68 15.79
CA THR A 281 -19.20 -18.82 15.78
C THR A 281 -19.73 -19.95 14.90
N ILE A 282 -18.84 -20.57 14.12
CA ILE A 282 -19.15 -21.76 13.35
C ILE A 282 -19.16 -22.98 14.29
N ASP A 283 -20.17 -23.83 14.15
CA ASP A 283 -20.28 -25.06 14.94
C ASP A 283 -19.02 -25.95 14.77
N LYS A 284 -18.60 -26.63 15.84
CA LYS A 284 -17.37 -27.46 15.83
C LYS A 284 -17.45 -28.63 14.86
N GLY A 285 -18.64 -29.20 14.63
CA GLY A 285 -18.87 -30.26 13.64
C GLY A 285 -18.64 -29.72 12.24
N MET A 286 -19.27 -28.59 11.91
CA MET A 286 -19.08 -27.90 10.62
C MET A 286 -17.62 -27.46 10.39
N LEU A 287 -16.90 -27.03 11.43
CA LEU A 287 -15.46 -26.76 11.31
C LEU A 287 -14.67 -28.03 11.00
N GLY A 288 -15.00 -29.14 11.67
CA GLY A 288 -14.41 -30.45 11.40
C GLY A 288 -14.65 -30.90 9.95
N ASP A 289 -15.87 -30.76 9.46
CA ASP A 289 -16.25 -31.13 8.09
C ASP A 289 -15.54 -30.26 7.04
N GLN A 290 -15.35 -28.96 7.30
CA GLN A 290 -14.54 -28.08 6.44
C GLN A 290 -13.09 -28.56 6.36
N ILE A 291 -12.47 -28.86 7.51
CA ILE A 291 -11.10 -29.36 7.57
C ILE A 291 -10.98 -30.67 6.80
N ASP A 292 -11.87 -31.64 7.06
CA ASP A 292 -11.88 -32.95 6.38
C ASP A 292 -12.02 -32.80 4.86
N SER A 293 -12.90 -31.90 4.41
CA SER A 293 -13.09 -31.63 2.98
C SER A 293 -11.83 -31.07 2.33
N VAL A 294 -11.06 -30.24 3.02
CA VAL A 294 -9.82 -29.67 2.47
C VAL A 294 -8.70 -30.70 2.47
N ILE A 295 -8.44 -31.35 3.62
CA ILE A 295 -7.28 -32.25 3.76
C ILE A 295 -7.43 -33.54 2.94
N SER A 296 -8.67 -33.91 2.57
CA SER A 296 -8.92 -35.07 1.72
C SER A 296 -8.71 -34.79 0.22
N ASP A 297 -8.76 -33.52 -0.20
CA ASP A 297 -8.64 -33.10 -1.60
C ASP A 297 -7.29 -32.42 -1.90
N TYR A 298 -6.76 -31.63 -0.95
CA TYR A 298 -5.55 -30.82 -1.14
C TYR A 298 -4.37 -31.35 -0.32
N LYS A 299 -3.18 -31.36 -0.94
CA LYS A 299 -1.90 -31.59 -0.23
C LYS A 299 -1.51 -30.33 0.56
N VAL A 300 -2.04 -30.20 1.77
CA VAL A 300 -1.72 -29.07 2.67
C VAL A 300 -0.27 -29.17 3.16
N ASN A 301 0.54 -28.13 2.90
CA ASN A 301 1.94 -28.05 3.33
C ASN A 301 2.08 -27.43 4.73
N VAL A 302 1.31 -26.38 5.02
CA VAL A 302 1.35 -25.65 6.30
C VAL A 302 -0.08 -25.24 6.69
N VAL A 303 -0.38 -25.29 7.98
CA VAL A 303 -1.61 -24.73 8.56
C VAL A 303 -1.31 -23.37 9.14
N LYS A 304 -2.08 -22.34 8.74
CA LYS A 304 -2.08 -21.03 9.40
C LYS A 304 -3.29 -20.96 10.32
N LEU A 305 -3.05 -20.88 11.62
CA LEU A 305 -4.08 -20.75 12.63
C LEU A 305 -4.19 -19.30 13.11
N GLY A 306 -5.36 -18.70 12.99
CA GLY A 306 -5.69 -17.37 13.52
C GLY A 306 -6.73 -17.44 14.64
N LEU A 307 -7.67 -16.49 14.66
CA LEU A 307 -8.75 -16.44 15.65
C LEU A 307 -9.54 -17.75 15.74
N VAL A 308 -9.56 -18.36 16.93
CA VAL A 308 -10.44 -19.50 17.29
C VAL A 308 -11.21 -19.17 18.57
N PRO A 309 -12.54 -18.96 18.52
CA PRO A 309 -13.29 -18.42 19.64
C PRO A 309 -13.66 -19.44 20.74
N THR A 310 -13.46 -20.75 20.55
CA THR A 310 -13.90 -21.78 21.52
C THR A 310 -12.91 -22.93 21.72
N ALA A 311 -12.85 -23.44 22.96
CA ALA A 311 -12.06 -24.62 23.33
C ALA A 311 -12.44 -25.88 22.52
N GLY A 312 -13.73 -26.04 22.22
CA GLY A 312 -14.22 -27.16 21.42
C GLY A 312 -13.69 -27.16 19.98
N GLN A 313 -13.56 -25.99 19.36
CA GLN A 313 -12.95 -25.85 18.03
C GLN A 313 -11.44 -26.14 18.07
N LEU A 314 -10.73 -25.64 19.08
CA LEU A 314 -9.31 -25.95 19.27
C LEU A 314 -9.07 -27.46 19.45
N GLY A 315 -9.97 -28.16 20.15
CA GLY A 315 -9.92 -29.62 20.28
C GLY A 315 -10.00 -30.33 18.92
N ILE A 316 -10.98 -29.97 18.09
CA ILE A 316 -11.13 -30.54 16.74
C ILE A 316 -9.90 -30.24 15.86
N ILE A 317 -9.37 -29.02 15.92
CA ILE A 317 -8.17 -28.62 15.17
C ILE A 317 -6.96 -29.47 15.61
N ALA A 318 -6.75 -29.63 16.92
CA ALA A 318 -5.65 -30.43 17.46
C ALA A 318 -5.77 -31.91 17.08
N ASP A 319 -6.98 -32.47 17.10
CA ASP A 319 -7.23 -33.87 16.78
C ASP A 319 -7.01 -34.15 15.28
N LYS A 320 -7.46 -33.24 14.39
CA LYS A 320 -7.44 -33.46 12.93
C LYS A 320 -6.14 -33.06 12.24
N LEU A 321 -5.40 -32.08 12.77
CA LEU A 321 -4.23 -31.50 12.09
C LEU A 321 -2.90 -31.90 12.73
N ASN A 322 -2.92 -32.91 13.61
CA ASN A 322 -1.70 -33.44 14.22
C ASN A 322 -0.71 -33.91 13.14
N GLY A 323 0.55 -33.47 13.25
CA GLY A 323 1.63 -33.83 12.33
C GLY A 323 1.82 -32.89 11.13
N LEU A 324 0.93 -31.92 10.90
CA LEU A 324 1.16 -30.87 9.90
C LEU A 324 1.93 -29.68 10.50
N PRO A 325 2.89 -29.08 9.76
CA PRO A 325 3.51 -27.84 10.19
C PRO A 325 2.48 -26.75 10.42
N MET A 326 2.56 -26.04 11.54
CA MET A 326 1.54 -25.08 11.96
C MET A 326 2.15 -23.77 12.45
N VAL A 327 1.68 -22.66 11.90
CA VAL A 327 1.94 -21.29 12.34
C VAL A 327 0.72 -20.82 13.14
N VAL A 328 0.90 -20.56 14.43
CA VAL A 328 -0.18 -20.21 15.34
C VAL A 328 -0.09 -18.74 15.75
N ASP A 329 -1.05 -17.95 15.29
CA ASP A 329 -1.30 -16.58 15.72
C ASP A 329 -2.51 -16.61 16.67
N PRO A 330 -2.31 -16.61 18.00
CA PRO A 330 -3.35 -16.97 18.96
C PRO A 330 -4.53 -15.96 19.05
N VAL A 331 -4.39 -14.75 18.49
CA VAL A 331 -5.41 -13.68 18.36
C VAL A 331 -6.41 -13.68 19.51
N LEU A 332 -5.95 -13.29 20.70
CA LEU A 332 -6.73 -13.41 21.94
C LEU A 332 -7.59 -12.17 22.26
N VAL A 333 -7.38 -11.07 21.54
CA VAL A 333 -8.09 -9.77 21.67
C VAL A 333 -8.15 -9.12 20.28
N ALA A 334 -9.27 -8.49 19.90
CA ALA A 334 -9.32 -7.73 18.64
C ALA A 334 -8.37 -6.54 18.69
N THR A 335 -7.83 -6.13 17.55
CA THR A 335 -7.03 -4.89 17.51
C THR A 335 -7.87 -3.63 17.82
N SER A 336 -9.20 -3.70 17.74
CA SER A 336 -10.12 -2.65 18.22
C SER A 336 -10.30 -2.61 19.74
N GLY A 337 -9.71 -3.58 20.47
CA GLY A 337 -9.87 -3.75 21.91
C GLY A 337 -11.08 -4.60 22.32
N ASP A 338 -11.89 -5.06 21.37
CA ASP A 338 -13.04 -5.93 21.65
C ASP A 338 -12.59 -7.36 22.01
N ASP A 339 -13.21 -7.95 23.04
CA ASP A 339 -12.95 -9.34 23.43
C ASP A 339 -13.59 -10.29 22.40
N LEU A 340 -12.75 -10.93 21.58
CA LEU A 340 -13.20 -11.85 20.52
C LEU A 340 -13.53 -13.24 21.05
N VAL A 341 -13.12 -13.52 22.29
CA VAL A 341 -13.50 -14.70 23.05
C VAL A 341 -14.51 -14.25 24.09
N ALA A 342 -15.66 -14.93 24.21
CA ALA A 342 -16.61 -14.57 25.26
C ALA A 342 -15.92 -14.66 26.63
N ALA A 343 -15.95 -13.58 27.42
CA ALA A 343 -15.21 -13.46 28.70
C ALA A 343 -15.41 -14.64 29.67
N LYS A 344 -16.51 -15.39 29.57
CA LYS A 344 -16.79 -16.57 30.41
C LYS A 344 -16.02 -17.84 30.00
N ASN A 345 -15.43 -17.90 28.80
CA ASN A 345 -14.77 -19.09 28.25
C ASN A 345 -13.28 -18.85 27.95
N ALA A 346 -12.73 -17.69 28.34
CA ALA A 346 -11.36 -17.31 28.00
C ALA A 346 -10.32 -18.25 28.61
N ASP A 347 -10.52 -18.69 29.85
CA ASP A 347 -9.59 -19.59 30.55
C ASP A 347 -9.51 -20.97 29.89
N ASP A 348 -10.66 -21.54 29.48
CA ASP A 348 -10.71 -22.83 28.78
C ASP A 348 -10.00 -22.77 27.42
N VAL A 349 -10.15 -21.64 26.70
CA VAL A 349 -9.46 -21.41 25.41
C VAL A 349 -7.95 -21.30 25.62
N LEU A 350 -7.51 -20.54 26.64
CA LEU A 350 -6.09 -20.40 26.97
C LEU A 350 -5.47 -21.74 27.41
N ALA A 351 -6.19 -22.54 28.20
CA ALA A 351 -5.76 -23.88 28.59
C ALA A 351 -5.58 -24.78 27.36
N MET A 352 -6.55 -24.80 26.44
CA MET A 352 -6.45 -25.57 25.20
C MET A 352 -5.29 -25.13 24.31
N TYR A 353 -5.00 -23.84 24.21
CA TYR A 353 -3.81 -23.38 23.49
C TYR A 353 -2.53 -23.97 24.08
N LYS A 354 -2.36 -23.89 25.41
CA LYS A 354 -1.15 -24.37 26.10
C LYS A 354 -1.01 -25.89 26.11
N GLU A 355 -2.10 -26.60 26.35
CA GLU A 355 -2.08 -28.05 26.58
C GLU A 355 -2.17 -28.87 25.30
N ARG A 356 -2.78 -28.32 24.25
CA ARG A 356 -3.14 -29.09 23.04
C ARG A 356 -2.62 -28.50 21.74
N ILE A 357 -2.57 -27.16 21.58
CA ILE A 357 -2.18 -26.54 20.31
C ILE A 357 -0.70 -26.19 20.24
N PHE A 358 -0.15 -25.53 21.26
CA PHE A 358 1.28 -25.17 21.29
C PHE A 358 2.21 -26.38 21.18
N PRO A 359 1.91 -27.56 21.76
CA PRO A 359 2.68 -28.78 21.51
C PRO A 359 2.73 -29.24 20.05
N LEU A 360 1.75 -28.84 19.24
CA LEU A 360 1.66 -29.17 17.81
C LEU A 360 2.23 -28.04 16.92
N ALA A 361 2.45 -26.85 17.49
CA ALA A 361 2.88 -25.69 16.73
C ALA A 361 4.34 -25.81 16.30
N THR A 362 4.59 -25.49 15.03
CA THR A 362 5.96 -25.27 14.55
C THR A 362 6.46 -23.92 15.05
N ILE A 363 5.62 -22.88 14.92
CA ILE A 363 5.91 -21.55 15.44
C ILE A 363 4.64 -20.92 16.01
N ILE A 364 4.76 -20.25 17.16
CA ILE A 364 3.72 -19.36 17.68
C ILE A 364 4.19 -17.91 17.58
N THR A 365 3.29 -16.99 17.26
CA THR A 365 3.63 -15.59 16.98
C THR A 365 2.90 -14.59 17.89
N PRO A 366 2.94 -14.69 19.23
CA PRO A 366 2.23 -13.75 20.10
C PRO A 366 2.82 -12.34 20.07
N ASN A 367 1.96 -11.32 20.14
CA ASN A 367 2.41 -9.97 20.49
C ASN A 367 2.65 -9.85 22.02
N LEU A 368 3.25 -8.73 22.48
CA LEU A 368 3.53 -8.53 23.91
C LEU A 368 2.28 -8.65 24.82
N PRO A 369 1.13 -7.99 24.54
CA PRO A 369 -0.12 -8.21 25.28
C PRO A 369 -0.60 -9.66 25.34
N GLU A 370 -0.50 -10.39 24.23
CA GLU A 370 -0.86 -11.81 24.15
C GLU A 370 0.10 -12.66 24.98
N ALA A 371 1.40 -12.39 24.91
CA ALA A 371 2.41 -13.08 25.72
C ALA A 371 2.19 -12.84 27.22
N GLN A 372 1.83 -11.61 27.62
CA GLN A 372 1.44 -11.28 29.00
C GLN A 372 0.24 -12.12 29.46
N LYS A 373 -0.82 -12.17 28.64
CA LYS A 373 -2.05 -12.94 28.95
C LYS A 373 -1.78 -14.44 29.00
N LEU A 374 -1.00 -14.97 28.05
CA LEU A 374 -0.62 -16.39 28.00
C LEU A 374 0.24 -16.78 29.21
N LEU A 375 1.18 -15.94 29.65
CA LEU A 375 2.07 -16.24 30.79
C LEU A 375 1.49 -15.84 32.14
N GLY A 376 0.36 -15.12 32.19
CA GLY A 376 -0.18 -14.55 33.42
C GLY A 376 0.71 -13.48 34.04
N ARG A 377 1.51 -12.77 33.22
CA ARG A 377 2.42 -11.70 33.66
C ARG A 377 1.78 -10.33 33.49
N LYS A 378 2.03 -9.43 34.44
CA LYS A 378 1.50 -8.05 34.39
C LYS A 378 2.14 -7.21 33.29
N GLU A 379 3.44 -7.32 33.07
CA GLU A 379 4.20 -6.50 32.12
C GLU A 379 5.37 -7.28 31.52
N ILE A 380 5.60 -7.10 30.21
CA ILE A 380 6.75 -7.63 29.46
C ILE A 380 7.26 -6.44 28.63
N THR A 381 8.44 -5.91 28.97
CA THR A 381 9.02 -4.71 28.36
C THR A 381 10.50 -4.92 28.07
N GLY A 382 10.95 -4.45 26.90
CA GLY A 382 12.32 -4.61 26.44
C GLY A 382 12.67 -6.03 25.95
N VAL A 383 13.82 -6.11 25.28
CA VAL A 383 14.31 -7.35 24.63
C VAL A 383 14.53 -8.51 25.61
N TYR A 384 15.00 -8.23 26.82
CA TYR A 384 15.33 -9.27 27.80
C TYR A 384 14.08 -9.97 28.33
N GLU A 385 13.03 -9.21 28.67
CA GLU A 385 11.75 -9.79 29.06
C GLU A 385 11.05 -10.48 27.87
N ALA A 386 11.19 -9.94 26.66
CA ALA A 386 10.69 -10.60 25.45
C ALA A 386 11.38 -11.96 25.20
N ARG A 387 12.70 -12.06 25.41
CA ARG A 387 13.45 -13.33 25.38
C ARG A 387 12.95 -14.31 26.44
N ALA A 388 12.86 -13.85 27.69
CA ALA A 388 12.38 -14.66 28.80
C ALA A 388 10.92 -15.13 28.58
N ALA A 389 10.10 -14.31 27.94
CA ALA A 389 8.74 -14.67 27.56
C ALA A 389 8.73 -15.71 26.43
N ALA A 390 9.57 -15.57 25.42
CA ALA A 390 9.70 -16.52 24.32
C ALA A 390 10.11 -17.92 24.82
N GLU A 391 11.10 -17.97 25.71
CA GLU A 391 11.57 -19.19 26.36
C GLU A 391 10.49 -19.83 27.23
N ALA A 392 9.82 -19.04 28.08
CA ALA A 392 8.73 -19.54 28.93
C ALA A 392 7.55 -20.10 28.13
N LEU A 393 7.21 -19.45 27.01
CA LEU A 393 6.15 -19.93 26.11
C LEU A 393 6.56 -21.22 25.38
N ALA A 394 7.84 -21.36 25.02
CA ALA A 394 8.35 -22.57 24.37
C ALA A 394 8.24 -23.81 25.26
N GLN A 395 8.21 -23.64 26.60
CA GLN A 395 7.99 -24.74 27.55
C GLN A 395 6.62 -25.42 27.36
N TYR A 396 5.63 -24.72 26.79
CA TYR A 396 4.33 -25.31 26.43
C TYR A 396 4.37 -26.16 25.15
N GLY A 397 5.52 -26.31 24.49
CA GLY A 397 5.71 -27.34 23.46
C GLY A 397 6.00 -26.85 22.04
N SER A 398 5.88 -25.55 21.76
CA SER A 398 6.19 -25.02 20.42
C SER A 398 7.68 -25.14 20.11
N LYS A 399 8.02 -25.48 18.85
CA LYS A 399 9.43 -25.56 18.42
C LYS A 399 10.09 -24.19 18.35
N PHE A 400 9.37 -23.22 17.78
CA PHE A 400 9.78 -21.83 17.70
C PHE A 400 8.77 -20.90 18.37
N VAL A 401 9.24 -19.80 18.94
CA VAL A 401 8.39 -18.75 19.51
C VAL A 401 8.86 -17.38 19.03
N LEU A 402 8.02 -16.67 18.28
CA LEU A 402 8.26 -15.30 17.84
C LEU A 402 7.46 -14.32 18.70
N VAL A 403 8.11 -13.66 19.64
CA VAL A 403 7.51 -12.56 20.41
C VAL A 403 7.64 -11.27 19.61
N LYS A 404 6.49 -10.71 19.21
CA LYS A 404 6.41 -9.51 18.36
C LYS A 404 6.55 -8.23 19.18
N GLY A 405 7.57 -7.42 18.89
CA GLY A 405 7.97 -6.24 19.68
C GLY A 405 7.19 -4.95 19.40
N GLY A 406 6.28 -4.93 18.42
CA GLY A 406 5.59 -3.71 17.97
C GLY A 406 4.72 -2.98 19.01
N HIS A 407 4.56 -3.52 20.22
CA HIS A 407 3.80 -2.90 21.32
C HIS A 407 4.68 -2.47 22.51
N ASP A 408 6.00 -2.59 22.39
CA ASP A 408 6.90 -2.19 23.47
C ASP A 408 6.82 -0.67 23.68
N LYS A 409 6.67 -0.24 24.94
CA LYS A 409 6.60 1.17 25.33
C LYS A 409 7.95 1.70 25.81
N ALA A 410 8.92 0.81 26.07
CA ALA A 410 10.24 1.18 26.57
C ALA A 410 11.17 1.68 25.44
N GLU A 411 10.99 1.20 24.22
CA GLU A 411 11.72 1.66 23.02
C GLU A 411 10.73 2.18 21.96
N PRO A 412 10.41 3.49 21.94
CA PRO A 412 9.36 4.05 21.09
C PRO A 412 9.71 4.08 19.59
N ASP A 413 11.00 4.06 19.23
CA ASP A 413 11.46 4.21 17.84
C ASP A 413 11.86 2.88 17.17
N THR A 414 11.83 1.77 17.90
CA THR A 414 12.23 0.43 17.43
C THR A 414 11.13 -0.61 17.65
N CYS A 415 11.01 -1.51 16.68
CA CYS A 415 10.28 -2.76 16.77
C CYS A 415 11.32 -3.88 16.80
N ARG A 416 11.45 -4.57 17.93
CA ARG A 416 12.35 -5.70 18.07
C ARG A 416 11.58 -6.99 18.21
N ASP A 417 11.56 -7.79 17.15
CA ASP A 417 10.95 -9.12 17.19
C ASP A 417 12.00 -10.14 17.63
N VAL A 418 11.63 -11.01 18.57
CA VAL A 418 12.53 -12.02 19.15
C VAL A 418 12.00 -13.41 18.79
N LEU A 419 12.78 -14.16 18.01
CA LEU A 419 12.51 -15.55 17.71
C LEU A 419 13.41 -16.44 18.60
N TYR A 420 12.80 -17.36 19.33
CA TYR A 420 13.50 -18.40 20.08
C TYR A 420 13.33 -19.74 19.37
N ASP A 421 14.45 -20.42 19.12
CA ASP A 421 14.55 -21.80 18.65
C ASP A 421 14.85 -22.69 19.85
N ARG A 422 13.84 -23.48 20.25
CA ARG A 422 13.95 -24.35 21.42
C ARG A 422 14.87 -25.55 21.18
N GLU A 423 14.96 -26.03 19.95
CA GLU A 423 15.74 -27.24 19.64
C GLU A 423 17.24 -26.98 19.76
N HIS A 424 17.66 -25.80 19.29
CA HIS A 424 19.06 -25.37 19.31
C HIS A 424 19.41 -24.42 20.47
N ASP A 425 18.44 -24.11 21.33
CA ASP A 425 18.54 -23.13 22.41
C ASP A 425 19.13 -21.79 21.92
N GLN A 426 18.58 -21.28 20.80
CA GLN A 426 19.13 -20.14 20.08
C GLN A 426 18.12 -19.01 19.94
N PHE A 427 18.59 -17.76 20.06
CA PHE A 427 17.79 -16.57 19.81
C PHE A 427 18.19 -15.89 18.51
N TYR A 428 17.18 -15.42 17.77
CA TYR A 428 17.32 -14.52 16.63
C TYR A 428 16.58 -13.22 16.94
N GLU A 429 17.25 -12.09 16.74
CA GLU A 429 16.68 -10.76 16.95
C GLU A 429 16.53 -10.06 15.60
N PHE A 430 15.32 -9.55 15.33
CA PHE A 430 15.03 -8.78 14.14
C PHE A 430 14.74 -7.33 14.55
N ASN A 431 15.69 -6.45 14.23
CA ASN A 431 15.61 -5.02 14.56
C ASN A 431 15.04 -4.25 13.38
N ASN A 432 13.88 -3.62 13.59
CA ASN A 432 13.24 -2.77 12.60
C ASN A 432 12.90 -1.41 13.21
N LYS A 433 12.92 -0.36 12.39
CA LYS A 433 12.44 0.95 12.85
C LYS A 433 10.93 0.89 13.03
N ARG A 434 10.41 1.38 14.16
CA ARG A 434 8.97 1.46 14.37
C ARG A 434 8.40 2.48 13.40
N ILE A 435 7.56 2.02 12.49
CA ILE A 435 6.67 2.91 11.74
C ILE A 435 5.58 3.29 12.73
N SER A 436 5.64 4.49 13.30
CA SER A 436 4.56 5.02 14.14
C SER A 436 3.28 4.98 13.33
N THR A 437 2.33 4.12 13.67
CA THR A 437 1.09 4.00 12.91
C THR A 437 -0.06 3.56 13.80
N ASN A 438 -1.26 4.11 13.55
CA ASN A 438 -2.50 3.61 14.13
C ASN A 438 -3.02 2.35 13.40
N ASN A 439 -2.40 1.98 12.26
CA ASN A 439 -2.65 0.76 11.49
C ASN A 439 -1.82 -0.42 12.00
N THR A 440 -1.89 -0.74 13.30
CA THR A 440 -1.44 -2.05 13.79
C THR A 440 -2.47 -3.15 13.50
N HIS A 441 -3.64 -2.79 12.94
CA HIS A 441 -4.71 -3.72 12.62
C HIS A 441 -4.31 -4.67 11.50
N GLY A 442 -4.27 -5.97 11.82
CA GLY A 442 -3.97 -7.02 10.85
C GLY A 442 -2.49 -7.19 10.50
N THR A 443 -1.58 -6.27 10.88
CA THR A 443 -0.14 -6.42 10.58
C THR A 443 0.47 -7.66 11.23
N GLY A 444 0.03 -8.00 12.44
CA GLY A 444 0.39 -9.23 13.14
C GLY A 444 -0.10 -10.50 12.43
N CYS A 445 -1.32 -10.49 11.88
CA CYS A 445 -1.88 -11.61 11.13
C CYS A 445 -1.23 -11.74 9.74
N THR A 446 -0.96 -10.62 9.07
CA THR A 446 -0.21 -10.58 7.81
C THR A 446 1.19 -11.15 7.99
N LEU A 447 1.87 -10.84 9.10
CA LEU A 447 3.18 -11.43 9.41
C LEU A 447 3.09 -12.95 9.55
N ALA A 448 2.14 -13.46 10.35
CA ALA A 448 1.94 -14.91 10.51
C ALA A 448 1.58 -15.61 9.19
N SER A 449 0.74 -14.98 8.36
CA SER A 449 0.38 -15.48 7.04
C SER A 449 1.57 -15.48 6.07
N ALA A 450 2.41 -14.46 6.11
CA ALA A 450 3.64 -14.42 5.32
C ALA A 450 4.66 -15.48 5.77
N ILE A 451 4.84 -15.68 7.08
CA ILE A 451 5.66 -16.78 7.64
C ILE A 451 5.15 -18.13 7.10
N SER A 452 3.83 -18.35 7.15
CA SER A 452 3.20 -19.58 6.64
C SER A 452 3.48 -19.80 5.16
N GLY A 453 3.42 -18.74 4.36
CA GLY A 453 3.71 -18.80 2.92
C GLY A 453 5.16 -19.15 2.62
N PHE A 454 6.14 -18.52 3.29
CA PHE A 454 7.55 -18.85 3.11
C PHE A 454 7.89 -20.25 3.64
N MET A 455 7.31 -20.68 4.76
CA MET A 455 7.44 -22.05 5.23
C MET A 455 6.87 -23.07 4.23
N ALA A 456 5.71 -22.79 3.64
CA ALA A 456 5.10 -23.68 2.64
C ALA A 456 5.96 -23.79 1.37
N ARG A 457 6.75 -22.75 1.07
CA ARG A 457 7.75 -22.72 0.00
C ARG A 457 9.08 -23.39 0.36
N GLY A 458 9.20 -23.95 1.57
CA GLY A 458 10.36 -24.72 2.00
C GLY A 458 11.47 -23.93 2.71
N PHE A 459 11.25 -22.65 3.05
CA PHE A 459 12.23 -21.88 3.80
C PHE A 459 12.33 -22.37 5.26
N PRO A 460 13.54 -22.47 5.84
CA PRO A 460 13.72 -22.65 7.28
C PRO A 460 13.00 -21.55 8.08
N VAL A 461 12.58 -21.85 9.31
CA VAL A 461 11.76 -20.92 10.12
C VAL A 461 12.45 -19.57 10.35
N PRO A 462 13.74 -19.46 10.72
CA PRO A 462 14.41 -18.16 10.88
C PRO A 462 14.38 -17.33 9.59
N ASP A 463 14.63 -17.96 8.44
CA ASP A 463 14.61 -17.29 7.14
C ASP A 463 13.19 -16.88 6.75
N ALA A 464 12.20 -17.75 6.97
CA ALA A 464 10.79 -17.45 6.72
C ALA A 464 10.32 -16.23 7.54
N VAL A 465 10.74 -16.11 8.80
CA VAL A 465 10.47 -14.93 9.64
C VAL A 465 11.14 -13.69 9.08
N GLN A 466 12.42 -13.77 8.70
CA GLN A 466 13.14 -12.63 8.12
C GLN A 466 12.48 -12.11 6.83
N HIS A 467 12.11 -13.03 5.92
CA HIS A 467 11.45 -12.68 4.66
C HIS A 467 10.03 -12.14 4.89
N ALA A 468 9.29 -12.67 5.86
CA ALA A 468 7.95 -12.19 6.21
C ALA A 468 7.96 -10.77 6.80
N ILE A 469 8.94 -10.46 7.66
CA ILE A 469 9.17 -9.11 8.19
C ILE A 469 9.47 -8.13 7.05
N LYS A 470 10.34 -8.52 6.11
CA LYS A 470 10.67 -7.71 4.93
C LYS A 470 9.45 -7.45 4.04
N TYR A 471 8.67 -8.49 3.77
CA TYR A 471 7.43 -8.40 2.98
C TYR A 471 6.44 -7.38 3.58
N LEU A 472 6.29 -7.36 4.91
CA LEU A 472 5.39 -6.42 5.58
C LEU A 472 5.78 -4.96 5.33
N HIS A 473 7.08 -4.63 5.34
CA HIS A 473 7.57 -3.30 5.01
C HIS A 473 7.35 -2.93 3.54
N GLU A 474 7.63 -3.85 2.61
CA GLU A 474 7.44 -3.63 1.17
C GLU A 474 5.95 -3.45 0.80
N ALA A 475 5.06 -4.21 1.44
CA ALA A 475 3.62 -4.16 1.21
C ALA A 475 3.02 -2.80 1.59
N ILE A 476 3.51 -2.17 2.66
CA ILE A 476 3.08 -0.81 3.07
C ILE A 476 3.43 0.20 1.97
N LEU A 477 4.65 0.13 1.42
CA LEU A 477 5.12 1.05 0.38
C LEU A 477 4.38 0.87 -0.96
N ARG A 478 4.22 -0.38 -1.42
CA ARG A 478 3.49 -0.69 -2.67
C ARG A 478 2.03 -0.26 -2.60
N SER A 479 1.40 -0.38 -1.44
CA SER A 479 0.01 0.02 -1.26
C SER A 479 -0.19 1.54 -1.46
N SER A 480 0.70 2.38 -0.95
CA SER A 480 0.63 3.84 -1.17
C SER A 480 0.81 4.22 -2.66
N ILE A 481 1.72 3.54 -3.36
CA ILE A 481 1.95 3.77 -4.80
C ILE A 481 0.73 3.33 -5.62
N ALA A 482 0.16 2.17 -5.33
CA ALA A 482 -1.09 1.72 -5.95
C ALA A 482 -2.25 2.70 -5.70
N GLY A 483 -2.21 3.42 -4.58
CA GLY A 483 -3.15 4.50 -4.26
C GLY A 483 -2.91 5.80 -5.02
N GLY A 484 -1.82 5.94 -5.77
CA GLY A 484 -1.54 7.11 -6.60
C GLY A 484 -0.41 8.02 -6.09
N ALA A 485 0.44 7.55 -5.16
CA ALA A 485 1.65 8.29 -4.81
C ALA A 485 2.62 8.34 -6.01
N THR A 486 3.05 9.53 -6.40
CA THR A 486 3.88 9.78 -7.59
C THR A 486 5.35 10.01 -7.29
N CYS A 487 5.73 10.10 -6.01
CA CYS A 487 7.10 10.24 -5.53
C CYS A 487 7.17 9.63 -4.13
N VAL A 488 8.28 8.95 -3.80
CA VAL A 488 8.51 8.42 -2.46
C VAL A 488 9.83 8.97 -1.94
N GLN A 489 9.78 9.57 -0.75
CA GLN A 489 10.98 9.96 -0.02
C GLN A 489 11.24 8.95 1.10
N LEU A 490 12.41 8.31 1.10
CA LEU A 490 12.85 7.47 2.19
C LEU A 490 13.58 8.33 3.21
N ARG A 491 13.09 8.29 4.45
CA ARG A 491 13.58 9.11 5.56
C ARG A 491 13.88 8.24 6.77
N LEU A 492 15.15 7.86 6.91
CA LEU A 492 15.62 7.03 8.03
C LEU A 492 16.61 7.81 8.89
N LYS A 493 16.10 8.35 9.99
CA LYS A 493 16.91 8.91 11.08
C LYS A 493 17.42 7.77 11.98
N ASP A 494 18.64 7.91 12.50
CA ASP A 494 19.20 7.01 13.53
C ASP A 494 19.48 5.55 13.07
N VAL A 495 19.83 5.35 11.80
CA VAL A 495 20.30 4.07 11.26
C VAL A 495 21.76 4.17 10.81
N SER A 496 22.46 3.03 10.77
CA SER A 496 23.82 2.99 10.21
C SER A 496 23.78 3.34 8.72
N THR A 497 24.85 3.96 8.20
CA THR A 497 24.94 4.30 6.77
C THR A 497 24.78 3.07 5.87
N GLY A 498 25.37 1.93 6.26
CA GLY A 498 25.27 0.68 5.51
C GLY A 498 23.84 0.14 5.44
N ASP A 499 23.11 0.20 6.56
CA ASP A 499 21.71 -0.23 6.58
C ASP A 499 20.81 0.72 5.79
N TYR A 500 21.06 2.03 5.86
CA TYR A 500 20.32 3.00 5.05
C TYR A 500 20.52 2.72 3.55
N ILE A 501 21.75 2.50 3.09
CA ILE A 501 22.03 2.15 1.69
C ILE A 501 21.29 0.88 1.29
N ARG A 502 21.37 -0.17 2.11
CA ARG A 502 20.70 -1.45 1.85
C ARG A 502 19.19 -1.27 1.72
N MET A 503 18.57 -0.59 2.69
CA MET A 503 17.13 -0.32 2.68
C MET A 503 16.68 0.53 1.49
N ALA A 504 17.48 1.53 1.11
CA ALA A 504 17.23 2.34 -0.07
C ALA A 504 17.31 1.52 -1.37
N GLN A 505 18.31 0.63 -1.50
CA GLN A 505 18.43 -0.27 -2.65
C GLN A 505 17.25 -1.24 -2.74
N GLU A 506 16.84 -1.84 -1.63
CA GLU A 506 15.69 -2.74 -1.59
C GLU A 506 14.38 -2.01 -1.92
N THR A 507 14.22 -0.79 -1.40
CA THR A 507 13.07 0.07 -1.73
C THR A 507 13.05 0.39 -3.23
N LYS A 508 14.21 0.74 -3.81
CA LYS A 508 14.33 1.04 -5.24
C LYS A 508 13.97 -0.15 -6.13
N LYS A 509 14.34 -1.38 -5.74
CA LYS A 509 14.02 -2.62 -6.50
C LYS A 509 12.52 -2.87 -6.61
N VAL A 510 11.74 -2.49 -5.60
CA VAL A 510 10.29 -2.74 -5.56
C VAL A 510 9.46 -1.57 -6.09
N MET A 511 10.09 -0.42 -6.34
CA MET A 511 9.43 0.76 -6.86
C MET A 511 9.27 0.68 -8.39
N PRO A 512 8.10 1.04 -8.94
CA PRO A 512 7.95 1.21 -10.37
C PRO A 512 8.94 2.24 -10.90
N SER A 513 9.49 2.02 -12.09
CA SER A 513 10.53 2.89 -12.68
C SER A 513 10.12 4.34 -12.86
N HIS A 514 8.82 4.62 -12.98
CA HIS A 514 8.25 5.96 -13.16
C HIS A 514 8.04 6.74 -11.86
N VAL A 515 8.19 6.10 -10.69
CA VAL A 515 8.08 6.75 -9.39
C VAL A 515 9.49 6.96 -8.85
N PRO A 516 9.98 8.21 -8.71
CA PRO A 516 11.30 8.47 -8.17
C PRO A 516 11.38 8.18 -6.67
N LEU A 517 12.50 7.59 -6.25
CA LEU A 517 12.93 7.45 -4.87
C LEU A 517 13.90 8.58 -4.51
N ILE A 518 13.52 9.37 -3.51
CA ILE A 518 14.32 10.47 -2.97
C ILE A 518 14.85 10.09 -1.59
N ILE A 519 16.12 10.38 -1.31
CA ILE A 519 16.73 10.17 0.01
C ILE A 519 16.71 11.47 0.82
N ASP A 520 16.27 11.41 2.08
CA ASP A 520 16.31 12.53 3.02
C ASP A 520 17.74 12.77 3.53
N ASP A 521 18.20 14.03 3.48
CA ASP A 521 19.42 14.63 4.04
C ASP A 521 20.77 14.07 3.50
N ARG A 522 20.82 12.81 3.07
CA ARG A 522 22.06 12.02 2.88
C ARG A 522 22.43 11.83 1.41
N VAL A 523 23.22 12.77 0.90
CA VAL A 523 23.77 12.77 -0.48
C VAL A 523 24.61 11.52 -0.77
N ASP A 524 25.41 11.08 0.20
CA ASP A 524 26.24 9.88 0.11
C ASP A 524 25.40 8.60 -0.05
N VAL A 525 24.33 8.47 0.74
CA VAL A 525 23.37 7.35 0.64
C VAL A 525 22.63 7.37 -0.69
N CYS A 526 22.22 8.54 -1.18
CA CYS A 526 21.61 8.68 -2.51
C CYS A 526 22.50 8.10 -3.62
N LEU A 527 23.79 8.44 -3.62
CA LEU A 527 24.74 7.96 -4.61
C LEU A 527 24.98 6.44 -4.50
N ALA A 528 25.25 5.96 -3.29
CA ALA A 528 25.58 4.56 -3.05
C ALA A 528 24.39 3.60 -3.27
N SER A 529 23.16 4.08 -3.06
CA SER A 529 21.95 3.28 -3.26
C SER A 529 21.41 3.28 -4.70
N GLY A 530 21.89 4.21 -5.54
CA GLY A 530 21.33 4.40 -6.89
C GLY A 530 19.94 5.05 -6.88
N ALA A 531 19.59 5.79 -5.83
CA ALA A 531 18.34 6.55 -5.76
C ALA A 531 18.30 7.66 -6.82
N ASP A 532 17.08 8.10 -7.17
CA ASP A 532 16.86 9.06 -8.25
C ASP A 532 17.14 10.51 -7.82
N GLY A 533 17.18 10.77 -6.52
CA GLY A 533 17.46 12.09 -5.99
C GLY A 533 17.62 12.16 -4.47
N VAL A 534 17.86 13.39 -4.00
CA VAL A 534 18.05 13.73 -2.60
C VAL A 534 17.21 14.97 -2.24
N HIS A 535 16.77 15.04 -0.99
CA HIS A 535 16.12 16.21 -0.41
C HIS A 535 16.96 16.77 0.73
N VAL A 536 17.18 18.08 0.78
CA VAL A 536 17.99 18.75 1.82
C VAL A 536 17.25 19.95 2.43
N GLY A 537 17.54 20.26 3.70
CA GLY A 537 17.07 21.44 4.42
C GLY A 537 18.20 22.28 5.03
N ASP A 538 17.83 23.27 5.84
CA ASP A 538 18.73 24.30 6.40
C ASP A 538 19.95 23.76 7.16
N SER A 539 19.80 22.64 7.86
CA SER A 539 20.84 22.07 8.73
C SER A 539 21.79 21.11 8.00
N ASP A 540 21.55 20.88 6.72
CA ASP A 540 22.16 19.79 5.97
C ASP A 540 23.23 20.32 5.03
N MET A 541 23.66 19.51 4.06
CA MET A 541 24.65 19.93 3.06
C MET A 541 24.14 21.13 2.25
N PRO A 542 24.97 22.18 2.03
CA PRO A 542 24.60 23.31 1.18
C PRO A 542 24.13 22.86 -0.21
N VAL A 543 23.07 23.49 -0.72
CA VAL A 543 22.40 23.11 -1.98
C VAL A 543 23.39 23.02 -3.15
N LYS A 544 24.28 24.01 -3.27
CA LYS A 544 25.30 24.08 -4.32
C LYS A 544 26.27 22.89 -4.27
N ASP A 545 26.66 22.47 -3.07
CA ASP A 545 27.57 21.34 -2.88
C ASP A 545 26.86 20.02 -3.17
N ALA A 546 25.62 19.87 -2.67
CA ALA A 546 24.78 18.72 -2.97
C ALA A 546 24.58 18.54 -4.48
N ARG A 547 24.26 19.62 -5.21
CA ARG A 547 24.13 19.62 -6.68
C ARG A 547 25.43 19.22 -7.37
N SER A 548 26.56 19.77 -6.93
CA SER A 548 27.89 19.45 -7.48
C SER A 548 28.20 17.95 -7.36
N ILE A 549 27.83 17.33 -6.23
CA ILE A 549 28.11 15.92 -5.93
C ILE A 549 27.16 14.96 -6.66
N ILE A 550 25.85 15.22 -6.65
CA ILE A 550 24.86 14.30 -7.27
C ILE A 550 24.81 14.40 -8.80
N GLY A 551 25.35 15.50 -9.34
CA GLY A 551 25.36 15.80 -10.77
C GLY A 551 24.04 16.43 -11.27
N PRO A 552 23.96 16.75 -12.57
CA PRO A 552 22.82 17.48 -13.14
C PRO A 552 21.56 16.63 -13.35
N ASN A 553 21.67 15.29 -13.33
CA ASN A 553 20.60 14.39 -13.75
C ASN A 553 19.72 13.88 -12.60
N ARG A 554 20.21 13.95 -11.35
CA ARG A 554 19.46 13.50 -10.17
C ARG A 554 18.62 14.62 -9.61
N ILE A 555 17.46 14.26 -9.06
CA ILE A 555 16.51 15.21 -8.50
C ILE A 555 17.09 15.82 -7.21
N LEU A 556 17.11 17.14 -7.10
CA LEU A 556 17.44 17.87 -5.87
C LEU A 556 16.22 18.62 -5.35
N GLY A 557 15.67 18.15 -4.24
CA GLY A 557 14.64 18.85 -3.49
C GLY A 557 15.21 19.71 -2.38
N VAL A 558 14.64 20.90 -2.15
CA VAL A 558 15.10 21.79 -1.07
C VAL A 558 13.95 22.29 -0.22
N SER A 559 14.05 22.14 1.10
CA SER A 559 13.15 22.79 2.06
C SER A 559 13.56 24.25 2.27
N THR A 560 12.65 25.18 1.95
CA THR A 560 12.90 26.64 2.00
C THR A 560 12.13 27.34 3.13
N TYR A 561 11.30 26.59 3.87
CA TYR A 561 10.58 27.06 5.07
C TYR A 561 9.70 28.31 4.87
N GLY A 562 9.32 28.57 3.62
CA GLY A 562 8.54 29.73 3.21
C GLY A 562 9.30 31.05 3.35
N ARG A 563 10.63 31.03 3.33
CA ARG A 563 11.50 32.21 3.41
C ARG A 563 11.99 32.58 2.01
N TYR A 564 11.83 33.85 1.65
CA TYR A 564 12.08 34.36 0.31
C TYR A 564 13.54 34.15 -0.15
N GLU A 565 14.49 34.55 0.69
CA GLU A 565 15.93 34.53 0.37
C GLU A 565 16.46 33.11 0.16
N ASP A 566 15.97 32.15 0.95
CA ASP A 566 16.37 30.74 0.80
C ASP A 566 15.79 30.11 -0.45
N ALA A 567 14.58 30.52 -0.85
CA ALA A 567 14.00 30.08 -2.12
C ALA A 567 14.83 30.58 -3.31
N ILE A 568 15.18 31.87 -3.34
CA ILE A 568 16.06 32.45 -4.36
C ILE A 568 17.41 31.70 -4.42
N THR A 569 18.01 31.46 -3.26
CA THR A 569 19.30 30.75 -3.14
C THR A 569 19.17 29.33 -3.67
N ALA A 570 18.18 28.56 -3.22
CA ALA A 570 17.95 27.20 -3.67
C ALA A 570 17.71 27.10 -5.19
N ILE A 571 16.93 28.02 -5.75
CA ILE A 571 16.66 28.09 -7.20
C ILE A 571 17.97 28.32 -7.98
N ASN A 572 18.78 29.28 -7.55
CA ASN A 572 20.04 29.64 -8.21
C ASN A 572 21.12 28.56 -8.07
N ASP A 573 21.12 27.85 -6.94
CA ASP A 573 22.06 26.76 -6.66
C ASP A 573 21.64 25.42 -7.28
N GLY A 574 20.53 25.41 -8.02
CA GLY A 574 20.15 24.29 -8.88
C GLY A 574 19.21 23.28 -8.24
N ALA A 575 18.29 23.72 -7.37
CA ALA A 575 17.16 22.88 -6.96
C ALA A 575 16.28 22.50 -8.18
N ASP A 576 15.74 21.28 -8.19
CA ASP A 576 14.75 20.83 -9.16
C ASP A 576 13.32 21.04 -8.66
N TYR A 577 13.12 21.05 -7.35
CA TYR A 577 11.88 21.50 -6.72
C TYR A 577 12.16 22.15 -5.37
N ILE A 578 11.27 23.04 -4.96
CA ILE A 578 11.34 23.72 -3.66
C ILE A 578 10.13 23.37 -2.82
N ALA A 579 10.34 23.14 -1.54
CA ALA A 579 9.30 22.77 -0.59
C ALA A 579 9.07 23.87 0.45
N THR A 580 7.82 23.99 0.91
CA THR A 580 7.45 24.87 2.02
C THR A 580 8.03 24.36 3.35
N GLY A 581 7.91 25.15 4.42
CA GLY A 581 7.96 24.61 5.78
C GLY A 581 6.63 23.96 6.14
N ALA A 582 6.43 23.66 7.43
CA ALA A 582 5.14 23.18 7.90
C ALA A 582 4.03 24.18 7.58
N VAL A 583 3.10 23.81 6.70
CA VAL A 583 1.94 24.65 6.35
C VAL A 583 0.93 24.63 7.49
N TYR A 584 0.64 23.45 8.02
CA TYR A 584 -0.26 23.21 9.14
C TYR A 584 0.47 22.55 10.32
N PRO A 585 -0.11 22.58 11.54
CA PRO A 585 0.46 21.87 12.69
C PRO A 585 0.66 20.38 12.38
N THR A 586 1.81 19.83 12.77
CA THR A 586 2.21 18.45 12.47
C THR A 586 2.60 17.70 13.73
N VAL A 587 2.22 16.42 13.80
CA VAL A 587 2.60 15.52 14.89
C VAL A 587 3.92 14.80 14.63
N THR A 588 4.43 14.83 13.39
CA THR A 588 5.65 14.12 12.98
C THR A 588 6.93 14.88 13.33
N LYS A 589 6.84 16.20 13.49
CA LYS A 589 7.95 17.08 13.86
C LYS A 589 7.43 18.14 14.83
N LEU A 590 7.48 17.84 16.13
CA LEU A 590 6.84 18.63 17.20
C LEU A 590 7.44 20.04 17.36
N ASP A 591 8.68 20.23 16.93
CA ASP A 591 9.40 21.51 16.89
C ASP A 591 9.03 22.37 15.66
N ALA A 592 8.32 21.82 14.68
CA ALA A 592 7.94 22.56 13.48
C ALA A 592 6.78 23.54 13.76
N VAL A 593 7.06 24.83 13.59
CA VAL A 593 6.05 25.89 13.68
C VAL A 593 5.28 25.99 12.37
N ALA A 594 3.95 25.86 12.43
CA ALA A 594 3.08 26.05 11.28
C ALA A 594 3.04 27.52 10.86
N LYS A 595 3.34 27.81 9.59
CA LYS A 595 3.42 29.18 9.06
C LYS A 595 2.34 29.51 8.02
N GLY A 596 1.39 28.61 7.77
CA GLY A 596 0.24 28.87 6.89
C GLY A 596 0.54 28.72 5.40
N LEU A 597 -0.50 28.98 4.59
CA LEU A 597 -0.53 28.80 3.13
C LEU A 597 0.22 29.91 2.39
N GLU A 598 0.41 31.06 3.04
CA GLU A 598 1.09 32.24 2.49
C GLU A 598 2.54 31.93 2.07
N GLN A 599 3.14 30.88 2.65
CA GLN A 599 4.45 30.37 2.22
C GLN A 599 4.47 30.05 0.72
N ILE A 600 3.39 29.52 0.16
CA ILE A 600 3.30 29.17 -1.27
C ILE A 600 3.42 30.44 -2.13
N ASP A 601 2.84 31.56 -1.69
CA ASP A 601 2.93 32.84 -2.41
C ASP A 601 4.36 33.39 -2.43
N VAL A 602 5.05 33.28 -1.30
CA VAL A 602 6.47 33.67 -1.19
C VAL A 602 7.33 32.88 -2.18
N LEU A 603 7.12 31.56 -2.29
CA LEU A 603 7.88 30.72 -3.22
C LEU A 603 7.55 31.04 -4.69
N LYS A 604 6.28 31.32 -5.00
CA LYS A 604 5.88 31.77 -6.36
C LYS A 604 6.53 33.10 -6.72
N GLN A 605 6.59 34.04 -5.77
CA GLN A 605 7.27 35.31 -5.97
C GLN A 605 8.76 35.11 -6.28
N ALA A 606 9.42 34.22 -5.53
CA ALA A 606 10.84 33.92 -5.75
C ALA A 606 11.10 33.30 -7.14
N LEU A 607 10.27 32.35 -7.57
CA LEU A 607 10.35 31.77 -8.92
C LEU A 607 10.18 32.81 -10.03
N ASN A 608 9.22 33.73 -9.86
CA ASN A 608 8.98 34.82 -10.81
C ASN A 608 10.19 35.77 -10.90
N GLU A 609 10.81 36.13 -9.77
CA GLU A 609 11.99 37.00 -9.76
C GLU A 609 13.20 36.32 -10.40
N CYS A 610 13.42 35.03 -10.14
CA CYS A 610 14.49 34.26 -10.79
C CYS A 610 14.21 33.93 -12.27
N GLY A 611 13.00 34.15 -12.77
CA GLY A 611 12.59 33.75 -14.12
C GLY A 611 12.65 32.23 -14.35
N LYS A 612 12.41 31.43 -13.31
CA LYS A 612 12.48 29.96 -13.34
C LYS A 612 11.10 29.35 -13.11
N SER A 613 10.90 28.14 -13.64
CA SER A 613 9.70 27.34 -13.38
C SER A 613 10.14 26.01 -12.78
N LEU A 614 9.97 25.87 -11.47
CA LEU A 614 10.24 24.65 -10.71
C LEU A 614 8.97 24.28 -9.92
N PRO A 615 8.70 22.99 -9.67
CA PRO A 615 7.57 22.57 -8.85
C PRO A 615 7.69 23.09 -7.41
N ILE A 616 6.57 23.58 -6.87
CA ILE A 616 6.42 23.89 -5.45
C ILE A 616 5.74 22.71 -4.74
N VAL A 617 6.38 22.16 -3.71
CA VAL A 617 5.80 21.09 -2.89
C VAL A 617 5.37 21.64 -1.53
N ALA A 618 4.08 21.55 -1.22
CA ALA A 618 3.58 21.89 0.12
C ALA A 618 3.78 20.70 1.07
N ILE A 619 4.26 20.95 2.28
CA ILE A 619 4.51 19.91 3.30
C ILE A 619 4.10 20.34 4.71
N GLY A 620 3.80 19.37 5.57
CA GLY A 620 3.61 19.55 7.02
C GLY A 620 2.16 19.77 7.42
N GLY A 621 1.62 18.80 8.16
CA GLY A 621 0.24 18.81 8.66
C GLY A 621 -0.85 18.69 7.59
N ILE A 622 -0.48 18.35 6.35
CA ILE A 622 -1.41 18.29 5.22
C ILE A 622 -2.18 16.97 5.25
N ASN A 623 -3.50 17.07 5.19
CA ASN A 623 -4.44 15.96 5.01
C ASN A 623 -5.14 16.10 3.65
N PRO A 624 -5.97 15.14 3.20
CA PRO A 624 -6.65 15.24 1.90
C PRO A 624 -7.49 16.52 1.73
N VAL A 625 -8.05 17.07 2.80
CA VAL A 625 -8.88 18.28 2.71
C VAL A 625 -8.00 19.51 2.51
N THR A 626 -6.97 19.65 3.35
CA THR A 626 -6.04 20.79 3.28
C THR A 626 -5.08 20.70 2.09
N ALA A 627 -4.94 19.52 1.48
CA ALA A 627 -4.23 19.36 0.21
C ALA A 627 -4.87 20.19 -0.91
N VAL A 628 -6.21 20.27 -0.95
CA VAL A 628 -6.93 21.09 -1.92
C VAL A 628 -6.48 22.55 -1.79
N ASP A 629 -6.36 23.05 -0.55
CA ASP A 629 -5.93 24.42 -0.24
C ASP A 629 -4.53 24.75 -0.76
N CYS A 630 -3.59 23.83 -0.55
CA CYS A 630 -2.23 23.98 -1.03
C CYS A 630 -2.18 24.05 -2.56
N VAL A 631 -2.89 23.14 -3.23
CA VAL A 631 -2.87 23.04 -4.69
C VAL A 631 -3.59 24.23 -5.34
N GLN A 632 -4.74 24.65 -4.82
CA GLN A 632 -5.45 25.82 -5.34
C GLN A 632 -4.61 27.10 -5.22
N ARG A 633 -3.79 27.23 -4.16
CA ARG A 633 -2.90 28.39 -3.96
C ARG A 633 -1.71 28.39 -4.93
N GLY A 634 -1.36 27.23 -5.46
CA GLY A 634 -0.36 27.07 -6.51
C GLY A 634 0.77 26.10 -6.16
N ALA A 635 0.62 25.24 -5.15
CA ALA A 635 1.51 24.10 -4.99
C ALA A 635 1.30 23.11 -6.15
N ASP A 636 2.39 22.59 -6.71
CA ASP A 636 2.40 21.61 -7.78
C ASP A 636 2.45 20.17 -7.24
N GLY A 637 2.76 20.00 -5.96
CA GLY A 637 2.67 18.75 -5.22
C GLY A 637 2.34 18.95 -3.74
N VAL A 638 1.83 17.91 -3.09
CA VAL A 638 1.60 17.85 -1.64
C VAL A 638 2.33 16.65 -1.05
N CYS A 639 2.93 16.82 0.12
CA CYS A 639 3.65 15.79 0.83
C CYS A 639 2.94 15.42 2.14
N ALA A 640 2.78 14.12 2.39
CA ALA A 640 2.16 13.59 3.60
C ALA A 640 2.93 12.38 4.13
N VAL A 641 3.00 12.28 5.46
CA VAL A 641 3.59 11.13 6.18
C VAL A 641 2.53 10.48 7.04
N SER A 642 2.24 11.05 8.22
CA SER A 642 1.26 10.50 9.18
C SER A 642 -0.16 10.43 8.63
N GLN A 643 -0.51 11.30 7.67
CA GLN A 643 -1.83 11.29 7.04
C GLN A 643 -1.99 10.16 6.00
N ILE A 644 -0.93 9.43 5.67
CA ILE A 644 -0.95 8.19 4.89
C ILE A 644 -0.73 7.00 5.81
N PHE A 645 0.29 7.05 6.66
CA PHE A 645 0.73 5.89 7.43
C PHE A 645 0.07 5.79 8.81
N ASP A 646 -0.31 6.88 9.48
CA ASP A 646 -0.72 6.91 10.90
C ASP A 646 -2.23 7.11 11.06
N THR A 647 -3.00 6.64 10.07
CA THR A 647 -4.47 6.67 10.11
C THR A 647 -5.02 5.29 10.39
N TRP A 648 -6.33 5.14 10.58
CA TRP A 648 -7.00 3.82 10.66
C TRP A 648 -7.29 3.21 9.27
N GLU A 649 -7.09 4.00 8.21
CA GLU A 649 -7.30 3.60 6.83
C GLU A 649 -6.02 3.05 6.21
N LYS A 650 -6.16 2.10 5.28
CA LYS A 650 -5.02 1.56 4.52
C LYS A 650 -4.27 2.67 3.76
N PRO A 651 -2.93 2.61 3.63
CA PRO A 651 -2.15 3.62 2.91
C PRO A 651 -2.62 3.84 1.47
N GLU A 652 -3.03 2.79 0.76
CA GLU A 652 -3.62 2.89 -0.59
C GLU A 652 -4.86 3.78 -0.62
N SER A 653 -5.82 3.56 0.30
CA SER A 653 -7.05 4.35 0.40
C SER A 653 -6.73 5.82 0.66
N ARG A 654 -5.79 6.07 1.58
CA ARG A 654 -5.38 7.44 1.93
C ARG A 654 -4.68 8.14 0.78
N ALA A 655 -3.72 7.50 0.13
CA ALA A 655 -3.04 8.03 -1.05
C ALA A 655 -4.05 8.36 -2.16
N ARG A 656 -5.06 7.51 -2.37
CA ARG A 656 -6.13 7.76 -3.35
C ARG A 656 -6.97 8.99 -3.02
N LYS A 657 -7.24 9.23 -1.74
CA LYS A 657 -7.91 10.46 -1.28
C LYS A 657 -7.05 11.71 -1.51
N PHE A 658 -5.73 11.63 -1.30
CA PHE A 658 -4.81 12.71 -1.64
C PHE A 658 -4.78 12.98 -3.14
N LEU A 659 -4.74 11.95 -3.98
CA LEU A 659 -4.79 12.12 -5.43
C LEU A 659 -6.10 12.80 -5.86
N LYS A 660 -7.23 12.36 -5.30
CA LYS A 660 -8.53 13.00 -5.57
C LYS A 660 -8.52 14.47 -5.18
N ALA A 661 -8.05 14.79 -3.97
CA ALA A 661 -7.93 16.15 -3.49
C ALA A 661 -6.99 17.01 -4.35
N TYR A 662 -5.87 16.45 -4.80
CA TYR A 662 -4.96 17.10 -5.72
C TYR A 662 -5.66 17.47 -7.04
N CYS A 663 -6.37 16.51 -7.66
CA CYS A 663 -7.14 16.76 -8.87
C CYS A 663 -8.19 17.86 -8.67
N SER A 664 -8.93 17.82 -7.55
CA SER A 664 -9.92 18.84 -7.21
C SER A 664 -9.28 20.22 -7.02
N GLY A 665 -8.14 20.32 -6.34
CA GLY A 665 -7.39 21.57 -6.21
C GLY A 665 -6.87 22.10 -7.54
N MET A 666 -6.43 21.22 -8.44
CA MET A 666 -5.98 21.57 -9.78
C MET A 666 -7.12 22.11 -10.65
N GLU A 667 -8.30 21.49 -10.56
CA GLU A 667 -9.50 21.96 -11.25
C GLU A 667 -9.88 23.38 -10.81
N ILE A 668 -9.88 23.64 -9.49
CA ILE A 668 -10.13 24.97 -8.92
C ILE A 668 -9.09 25.98 -9.42
N ARG A 669 -7.80 25.62 -9.37
CA ARG A 669 -6.70 26.47 -9.88
C ARG A 669 -6.88 26.81 -11.37
N SER A 670 -7.31 25.85 -12.18
CA SER A 670 -7.56 26.05 -13.61
C SER A 670 -8.80 26.92 -13.88
N LYS A 671 -9.82 26.85 -13.03
CA LYS A 671 -11.01 27.71 -13.16
C LYS A 671 -10.72 29.14 -12.75
N ALA A 672 -9.92 29.35 -11.70
CA ALA A 672 -9.52 30.68 -11.24
C ALA A 672 -8.77 31.51 -12.28
N SER A 673 -8.14 30.89 -13.28
CA SER A 673 -7.49 31.61 -14.40
C SER A 673 -8.43 31.94 -15.56
N SER A 674 -9.62 31.35 -15.63
CA SER A 674 -10.53 31.40 -16.78
C SER A 674 -11.92 31.97 -16.47
N HIS A 675 -12.30 32.05 -15.19
CA HIS A 675 -13.63 32.48 -14.73
C HIS A 675 -13.54 33.75 -13.86
N ASP A 676 -14.62 34.53 -13.83
CA ASP A 676 -14.72 35.67 -12.92
C ASP A 676 -15.01 35.16 -11.50
N LEU A 677 -14.48 35.85 -10.48
CA LEU A 677 -14.74 35.51 -9.08
C LEU A 677 -16.05 36.14 -8.62
N TYR A 678 -16.88 35.35 -7.94
CA TYR A 678 -18.05 35.89 -7.26
C TYR A 678 -17.62 36.71 -6.03
N ASP A 679 -18.41 37.71 -5.64
CA ASP A 679 -18.12 38.55 -4.49
C ASP A 679 -18.32 37.79 -3.16
N ASN A 680 -17.24 37.24 -2.61
CA ASN A 680 -17.23 36.56 -1.31
C ASN A 680 -17.76 37.44 -0.17
N LYS A 681 -17.65 38.78 -0.28
CA LYS A 681 -18.17 39.68 0.75
C LYS A 681 -19.68 39.57 0.90
N LYS A 682 -20.42 39.41 -0.21
CA LYS A 682 -21.87 39.18 -0.18
C LYS A 682 -22.25 37.94 0.63
N VAL A 683 -21.47 36.87 0.49
CA VAL A 683 -21.69 35.63 1.25
C VAL A 683 -21.49 35.87 2.74
N ILE A 684 -20.37 36.50 3.11
CA ILE A 684 -20.03 36.80 4.50
C ILE A 684 -21.09 37.69 5.15
N ASP A 685 -21.48 38.77 4.45
CA ASP A 685 -22.49 39.72 4.92
C ASP A 685 -23.85 39.03 5.13
N LEU A 686 -24.23 38.09 4.25
CA LEU A 686 -25.47 37.32 4.40
C LEU A 686 -25.43 36.38 5.60
N TRP A 687 -24.31 35.71 5.88
CA TRP A 687 -24.16 34.86 7.08
C TRP A 687 -24.26 35.68 8.36
N GLN A 688 -23.66 36.86 8.40
CA GLN A 688 -23.81 37.80 9.52
C GLN A 688 -25.27 38.25 9.67
N LYS A 689 -25.92 38.60 8.56
CA LYS A 689 -27.33 39.03 8.55
C LYS A 689 -28.27 37.91 9.04
N LEU A 690 -28.04 36.67 8.63
CA LEU A 690 -28.81 35.51 9.09
C LEU A 690 -28.73 35.39 10.62
N ALA A 691 -27.52 35.47 11.19
CA ALA A 691 -27.30 35.37 12.62
C ALA A 691 -27.94 36.51 13.42
N ILE A 692 -27.98 37.73 12.87
CA ILE A 692 -28.62 38.89 13.51
C ILE A 692 -30.14 38.80 13.47
N GLN A 693 -30.70 38.40 12.33
CA GLN A 693 -32.16 38.39 12.13
C GLN A 693 -32.84 37.14 12.68
N SER A 694 -32.11 36.03 12.79
CA SER A 694 -32.61 34.74 13.31
C SER A 694 -33.98 34.34 12.77
N PRO A 695 -34.13 34.17 11.44
CA PRO A 695 -35.43 33.96 10.82
C PRO A 695 -36.09 32.65 11.29
N LEU A 696 -37.40 32.68 11.48
CA LEU A 696 -38.21 31.52 11.82
C LEU A 696 -38.48 30.69 10.55
N THR A 697 -37.88 29.51 10.46
CA THR A 697 -37.93 28.65 9.28
C THR A 697 -38.85 27.46 9.53
N GLN A 698 -40.03 27.46 8.90
CA GLN A 698 -40.94 26.32 8.95
C GLN A 698 -40.41 25.20 8.05
N CYS A 699 -40.29 23.99 8.58
CA CYS A 699 -39.75 22.84 7.87
C CYS A 699 -40.77 21.70 7.82
N ILE A 700 -41.20 21.34 6.61
CA ILE A 700 -41.96 20.12 6.33
C ILE A 700 -40.97 19.14 5.69
N THR A 701 -40.39 18.25 6.51
CA THR A 701 -39.28 17.36 6.09
C THR A 701 -39.41 15.94 6.63
N ASN A 702 -38.57 15.04 6.13
CA ASN A 702 -38.55 13.64 6.52
C ASN A 702 -37.99 13.39 7.93
N TYR A 703 -38.43 12.30 8.57
CA TYR A 703 -38.02 11.90 9.93
C TYR A 703 -36.50 11.80 10.12
N VAL A 704 -35.78 11.31 9.12
CA VAL A 704 -34.32 11.11 9.18
C VAL A 704 -33.60 12.46 9.31
N SER A 705 -34.13 13.50 8.65
CA SER A 705 -33.50 14.82 8.58
C SER A 705 -33.87 15.78 9.70
N MET A 706 -35.02 15.61 10.37
CA MET A 706 -35.56 16.61 11.31
C MET A 706 -34.55 17.06 12.36
N ASN A 707 -33.96 16.13 13.12
CA ASN A 707 -33.06 16.49 14.21
C ASN A 707 -31.79 17.19 13.70
N PHE A 708 -31.15 16.64 12.66
CA PHE A 708 -29.90 17.20 12.13
C PHE A 708 -30.13 18.56 11.46
N MET A 709 -31.22 18.71 10.71
CA MET A 709 -31.65 19.96 10.09
C MET A 709 -31.95 21.04 11.14
N ALA A 710 -32.72 20.72 12.18
CA ALA A 710 -33.03 21.67 13.25
C ALA A 710 -31.76 22.18 13.93
N ASN A 711 -30.88 21.27 14.36
CA ASN A 711 -29.64 21.64 15.03
C ASN A 711 -28.72 22.44 14.10
N SER A 712 -28.68 22.12 12.80
CA SER A 712 -27.90 22.89 11.83
C SER A 712 -28.43 24.31 11.62
N LEU A 713 -29.75 24.49 11.56
CA LEU A 713 -30.38 25.81 11.49
C LEU A 713 -30.08 26.64 12.75
N LEU A 714 -30.22 26.04 13.94
CA LEU A 714 -29.86 26.68 15.21
C LEU A 714 -28.37 27.06 15.24
N ALA A 715 -27.51 26.17 14.76
CA ALA A 715 -26.05 26.38 14.69
C ALA A 715 -25.66 27.42 13.63
N ALA A 716 -26.44 27.61 12.58
CA ALA A 716 -26.27 28.70 11.61
C ALA A 716 -26.80 30.06 12.13
N GLY A 717 -27.69 30.05 13.11
CA GLY A 717 -28.27 31.26 13.73
C GLY A 717 -29.70 31.54 13.31
N ALA A 718 -30.40 30.58 12.70
CA ALA A 718 -31.84 30.64 12.40
C ALA A 718 -32.66 29.89 13.46
N SER A 719 -33.98 30.03 13.42
CA SER A 719 -34.90 29.34 14.32
C SER A 719 -35.74 28.30 13.55
N PRO A 720 -35.52 26.99 13.72
CA PRO A 720 -36.29 25.96 13.04
C PRO A 720 -37.65 25.70 13.72
N ALA A 721 -38.67 25.38 12.92
CA ALA A 721 -39.95 24.87 13.39
C ALA A 721 -40.44 23.71 12.51
N MET A 722 -40.53 22.50 13.08
CA MET A 722 -40.90 21.28 12.35
C MET A 722 -42.42 21.10 12.28
N VAL A 723 -43.12 22.06 11.68
CA VAL A 723 -44.59 22.13 11.65
C VAL A 723 -45.14 21.60 10.31
N HIS A 724 -45.70 20.39 10.34
CA HIS A 724 -46.16 19.68 9.15
C HIS A 724 -47.63 19.23 9.18
N ALA A 725 -48.31 19.33 10.32
CA ALA A 725 -49.71 18.90 10.45
C ALA A 725 -50.64 19.79 9.61
N GLN A 726 -51.55 19.20 8.83
CA GLN A 726 -52.40 19.92 7.87
C GLN A 726 -53.25 21.01 8.54
N GLU A 727 -53.61 20.77 9.80
CA GLU A 727 -54.50 21.58 10.61
C GLU A 727 -53.86 22.92 11.02
N GLU A 728 -52.53 22.96 11.22
CA GLU A 728 -51.83 24.15 11.70
C GLU A 728 -50.77 24.68 10.73
N ALA A 729 -50.22 23.85 9.84
CA ALA A 729 -49.06 24.21 9.03
C ALA A 729 -49.29 25.45 8.13
N PRO A 730 -50.46 25.63 7.47
CA PRO A 730 -50.72 26.85 6.71
C PRO A 730 -50.88 28.11 7.58
N GLN A 731 -51.38 27.96 8.81
CA GLN A 731 -51.53 29.07 9.77
C GLN A 731 -50.17 29.47 10.34
N PHE A 732 -49.36 28.48 10.71
CA PHE A 732 -48.01 28.71 11.21
C PHE A 732 -47.13 29.43 10.17
N LEU A 733 -47.34 29.17 8.88
CA LEU A 733 -46.62 29.83 7.80
C LEU A 733 -46.80 31.36 7.79
N GLU A 734 -47.91 31.88 8.31
CA GLU A 734 -48.14 33.33 8.40
C GLU A 734 -47.13 34.01 9.32
N VAL A 735 -46.77 33.35 10.43
CA VAL A 735 -45.78 33.84 11.40
C VAL A 735 -44.35 33.44 11.07
N ALA A 736 -44.15 32.35 10.32
CA ALA A 736 -42.82 31.94 9.85
C ALA A 736 -42.24 32.95 8.84
N SER A 737 -40.92 33.06 8.80
CA SER A 737 -40.20 33.92 7.85
C SER A 737 -40.05 33.27 6.46
N ALA A 738 -39.96 31.93 6.40
CA ALA A 738 -39.85 31.16 5.16
C ALA A 738 -40.27 29.69 5.36
N LEU A 739 -40.53 28.98 4.25
CA LEU A 739 -40.98 27.58 4.23
C LEU A 739 -39.99 26.66 3.50
N ASN A 740 -39.60 25.55 4.14
CA ASN A 740 -38.84 24.47 3.54
C ASN A 740 -39.76 23.26 3.30
N VAL A 741 -39.86 22.81 2.04
CA VAL A 741 -40.65 21.63 1.64
C VAL A 741 -39.72 20.55 1.11
N ASN A 742 -39.58 19.46 1.87
CA ASN A 742 -38.75 18.31 1.52
C ASN A 742 -39.58 17.03 1.40
N ILE A 743 -39.55 16.37 0.25
CA ILE A 743 -40.41 15.20 -0.05
C ILE A 743 -39.77 13.84 0.33
N GLY A 744 -38.78 13.81 1.24
CA GLY A 744 -37.97 12.61 1.54
C GLY A 744 -38.75 11.36 2.00
N THR A 745 -39.63 11.47 2.99
CA THR A 745 -40.55 10.38 3.41
C THR A 745 -41.97 10.80 3.10
N LEU A 746 -42.36 10.63 1.84
CA LEU A 746 -43.62 11.09 1.31
C LEU A 746 -44.76 10.12 1.62
N SER A 747 -45.87 10.66 2.12
CA SER A 747 -47.18 10.01 2.20
C SER A 747 -48.23 10.96 1.61
N SER A 748 -49.43 10.47 1.29
CA SER A 748 -50.50 11.33 0.78
C SER A 748 -50.83 12.47 1.75
N TYR A 749 -50.93 12.18 3.06
CA TYR A 749 -51.19 13.18 4.09
C TYR A 749 -50.11 14.28 4.12
N TRP A 750 -48.84 13.89 4.03
CA TRP A 750 -47.72 14.84 3.99
C TRP A 750 -47.72 15.65 2.69
N ALA A 751 -47.97 15.00 1.55
CA ALA A 751 -48.05 15.66 0.25
C ALA A 751 -49.16 16.73 0.24
N ASP A 752 -50.32 16.43 0.82
CA ASP A 752 -51.43 17.38 0.91
C ASP A 752 -51.10 18.58 1.80
N SER A 753 -50.43 18.36 2.94
CA SER A 753 -49.92 19.45 3.78
C SER A 753 -48.93 20.35 3.02
N MET A 754 -47.99 19.74 2.29
CA MET A 754 -47.02 20.46 1.45
C MET A 754 -47.72 21.31 0.38
N ARG A 755 -48.78 20.79 -0.27
CA ARG A 755 -49.57 21.53 -1.26
C ARG A 755 -50.28 22.72 -0.65
N LEU A 756 -50.90 22.54 0.53
CA LEU A 756 -51.59 23.61 1.25
C LEU A 756 -50.60 24.73 1.61
N CYS A 757 -49.43 24.39 2.15
CA CYS A 757 -48.40 25.36 2.48
C CYS A 757 -47.77 26.02 1.25
N ALA A 758 -47.48 25.29 0.17
CA ALA A 758 -46.94 25.86 -1.06
C ALA A 758 -47.93 26.84 -1.72
N LYS A 759 -49.23 26.49 -1.75
CA LYS A 759 -50.30 27.38 -2.21
C LYS A 759 -50.37 28.64 -1.35
N LYS A 760 -50.39 28.49 -0.02
CA LYS A 760 -50.44 29.61 0.92
C LYS A 760 -49.20 30.51 0.83
N ALA A 761 -48.01 29.93 0.66
CA ALA A 761 -46.77 30.67 0.45
C ALA A 761 -46.87 31.57 -0.79
N ALA A 762 -47.40 31.04 -1.91
CA ALA A 762 -47.62 31.81 -3.13
C ALA A 762 -48.67 32.93 -2.94
N GLU A 763 -49.74 32.68 -2.17
CA GLU A 763 -50.78 33.67 -1.88
C GLU A 763 -50.26 34.87 -1.06
N ILE A 764 -49.42 34.62 -0.05
CA ILE A 764 -48.92 35.67 0.86
C ILE A 764 -47.52 36.18 0.48
N GLY A 765 -46.96 35.70 -0.64
CA GLY A 765 -45.62 36.08 -1.10
C GLY A 765 -44.48 35.64 -0.17
N LYS A 766 -44.66 34.53 0.57
CA LYS A 766 -43.64 34.01 1.48
C LYS A 766 -42.56 33.26 0.69
N PRO A 767 -41.27 33.50 0.92
CA PRO A 767 -40.22 32.73 0.26
C PRO A 767 -40.25 31.26 0.70
N TRP A 768 -40.04 30.35 -0.24
CA TRP A 768 -40.03 28.93 0.07
C TRP A 768 -39.10 28.12 -0.85
N VAL A 769 -38.57 27.01 -0.31
CA VAL A 769 -37.63 26.13 -1.00
C VAL A 769 -38.25 24.75 -1.19
N LEU A 770 -38.08 24.20 -2.38
CA LEU A 770 -38.47 22.83 -2.72
C LEU A 770 -37.24 21.93 -2.81
N ASP A 771 -37.25 20.85 -2.06
CA ASP A 771 -36.27 19.76 -2.10
C ASP A 771 -36.97 18.47 -2.59
N PRO A 772 -36.84 18.12 -3.89
CA PRO A 772 -37.58 17.08 -4.56
C PRO A 772 -36.90 15.71 -4.36
N VAL A 773 -36.53 15.37 -3.12
CA VAL A 773 -35.78 14.15 -2.77
C VAL A 773 -36.29 12.90 -3.50
N ALA A 774 -35.39 12.28 -4.24
CA ALA A 774 -35.62 11.09 -5.07
C ALA A 774 -36.72 11.26 -6.15
N ALA A 775 -36.92 12.48 -6.67
CA ALA A 775 -37.62 12.68 -7.93
C ALA A 775 -36.92 11.89 -9.05
N GLY A 776 -37.70 11.23 -9.91
CA GLY A 776 -37.22 10.25 -10.88
C GLY A 776 -37.20 8.81 -10.39
N ALA A 777 -37.17 8.55 -9.07
CA ALA A 777 -37.17 7.18 -8.53
C ALA A 777 -38.54 6.50 -8.61
N THR A 778 -39.62 7.25 -8.41
CA THR A 778 -41.00 6.76 -8.57
C THR A 778 -41.89 7.82 -9.22
N SER A 779 -42.95 7.36 -9.90
CA SER A 779 -43.95 8.25 -10.52
C SER A 779 -44.66 9.12 -9.49
N PHE A 780 -44.95 8.58 -8.29
CA PHE A 780 -45.59 9.33 -7.21
C PHE A 780 -44.74 10.50 -6.73
N ARG A 781 -43.45 10.28 -6.42
CA ARG A 781 -42.53 11.35 -5.98
C ARG A 781 -42.38 12.42 -7.05
N THR A 782 -42.15 12.00 -8.29
CA THR A 782 -41.97 12.89 -9.44
C THR A 782 -43.23 13.71 -9.71
N GLY A 783 -44.41 13.09 -9.62
CA GLY A 783 -45.70 13.77 -9.75
C GLY A 783 -45.90 14.85 -8.70
N VAL A 784 -45.71 14.53 -7.42
CA VAL A 784 -45.84 15.51 -6.33
C VAL A 784 -44.84 16.65 -6.46
N ALA A 785 -43.57 16.36 -6.78
CA ALA A 785 -42.55 17.38 -6.99
C ALA A 785 -42.90 18.31 -8.16
N THR A 786 -43.38 17.76 -9.27
CA THR A 786 -43.81 18.52 -10.45
C THR A 786 -45.01 19.42 -10.15
N GLU A 787 -45.96 18.95 -9.34
CA GLU A 787 -47.11 19.73 -8.90
C GLU A 787 -46.69 20.86 -7.97
N LEU A 788 -45.79 20.60 -7.00
CA LEU A 788 -45.25 21.62 -6.10
C LEU A 788 -44.47 22.69 -6.88
N LEU A 789 -43.69 22.30 -7.89
CA LEU A 789 -42.92 23.23 -8.72
C LEU A 789 -43.81 24.26 -9.45
N ARG A 790 -45.08 23.93 -9.75
CA ARG A 790 -46.04 24.87 -10.36
C ARG A 790 -46.41 26.03 -9.45
N TYR A 791 -46.24 25.90 -8.14
CA TYR A 791 -46.40 27.00 -7.17
C TYR A 791 -45.19 27.94 -7.12
N LYS A 792 -44.21 27.77 -8.03
CA LYS A 792 -43.05 28.65 -8.22
C LYS A 792 -42.25 28.85 -6.93
N PRO A 793 -41.57 27.79 -6.43
CA PRO A 793 -40.66 27.95 -5.30
C PRO A 793 -39.64 29.05 -5.55
N THR A 794 -39.22 29.72 -4.48
CA THR A 794 -38.15 30.73 -4.55
C THR A 794 -36.83 30.09 -4.96
N VAL A 795 -36.54 28.91 -4.39
CA VAL A 795 -35.41 28.07 -4.78
C VAL A 795 -35.87 26.62 -4.95
N LEU A 796 -35.44 25.97 -6.02
CA LEU A 796 -35.48 24.52 -6.20
C LEU A 796 -34.07 23.96 -5.96
N ARG A 797 -33.90 23.05 -5.00
CA ARG A 797 -32.61 22.40 -4.72
C ARG A 797 -32.72 20.91 -4.96
N GLY A 798 -31.93 20.35 -5.86
CA GLY A 798 -31.85 18.90 -6.09
C GLY A 798 -30.44 18.45 -6.50
N ASN A 799 -30.18 17.15 -6.46
CA ASN A 799 -29.00 16.59 -7.12
C ASN A 799 -29.21 16.53 -8.65
N GLY A 800 -28.14 16.29 -9.43
CA GLY A 800 -28.23 16.28 -10.90
C GLY A 800 -29.30 15.34 -11.45
N GLY A 801 -29.50 14.17 -10.84
CA GLY A 801 -30.53 13.21 -11.26
C GLY A 801 -31.96 13.72 -11.01
N GLU A 802 -32.20 14.35 -9.86
CA GLU A 802 -33.50 14.91 -9.50
C GLU A 802 -33.89 16.09 -10.41
N ILE A 803 -32.92 16.93 -10.76
CA ILE A 803 -33.14 18.08 -11.67
C ILE A 803 -33.49 17.61 -13.09
N LEU A 804 -32.75 16.63 -13.63
CA LEU A 804 -33.05 16.04 -14.95
C LEU A 804 -34.43 15.38 -14.98
N ALA A 805 -34.80 14.67 -13.90
CA ALA A 805 -36.11 14.06 -13.79
C ALA A 805 -37.26 15.09 -13.83
N LEU A 806 -37.08 16.26 -13.20
CA LEU A 806 -38.06 17.36 -13.23
C LEU A 806 -38.09 18.11 -14.56
N ALA A 807 -37.01 18.08 -15.34
CA ALA A 807 -36.98 18.60 -16.71
C ALA A 807 -37.74 17.72 -17.71
N GLY A 808 -38.06 16.47 -17.34
CA GLY A 808 -38.79 15.52 -18.18
C GLY A 808 -37.91 14.57 -18.98
N GLU A 809 -36.61 14.52 -18.69
CA GLU A 809 -35.70 13.55 -19.30
C GLU A 809 -35.90 12.17 -18.66
N THR A 810 -36.28 11.16 -19.46
CA THR A 810 -36.54 9.81 -18.97
C THR A 810 -35.27 8.95 -19.00
N GLY A 811 -34.87 8.40 -17.85
CA GLY A 811 -33.82 7.37 -17.76
C GLY A 811 -32.71 7.54 -16.71
N ALA A 812 -32.66 8.66 -15.96
CA ALA A 812 -31.45 9.06 -15.24
C ALA A 812 -31.28 8.58 -13.78
N VAL A 813 -32.31 8.03 -13.10
CA VAL A 813 -32.24 7.82 -11.63
C VAL A 813 -32.65 6.41 -11.21
N LYS A 814 -31.69 5.61 -10.72
CA LYS A 814 -31.94 4.39 -9.90
C LYS A 814 -31.39 4.64 -8.48
N GLY A 815 -32.22 5.19 -7.59
CA GLY A 815 -31.87 5.42 -6.18
C GLY A 815 -31.62 6.87 -5.80
N VAL A 816 -31.35 7.13 -4.51
CA VAL A 816 -31.06 8.48 -3.96
C VAL A 816 -29.63 8.95 -4.31
N ASP A 817 -28.75 8.00 -4.59
CA ASP A 817 -27.36 8.22 -4.99
C ASP A 817 -27.27 8.30 -6.52
N SER A 818 -27.36 9.51 -7.08
CA SER A 818 -27.20 9.72 -8.53
C SER A 818 -25.72 9.66 -8.93
N LYS A 819 -25.40 8.94 -10.02
CA LYS A 819 -24.08 8.96 -10.67
C LYS A 819 -23.90 10.16 -11.62
N VAL A 820 -24.93 10.98 -11.79
CA VAL A 820 -24.92 12.14 -12.68
C VAL A 820 -24.16 13.27 -11.98
N THR A 821 -23.15 13.81 -12.66
CA THR A 821 -22.39 14.98 -12.19
C THR A 821 -23.25 16.24 -12.26
N SER A 822 -23.03 17.20 -11.36
CA SER A 822 -23.89 18.40 -11.26
C SER A 822 -23.89 19.25 -12.53
N ASP A 823 -22.79 19.28 -13.27
CA ASP A 823 -22.63 20.03 -14.53
C ASP A 823 -23.52 19.49 -15.65
N ALA A 824 -23.74 18.18 -15.70
CA ALA A 824 -24.58 17.54 -16.71
C ALA A 824 -26.05 17.97 -16.63
N ALA A 825 -26.51 18.42 -15.46
CA ALA A 825 -27.88 18.89 -15.25
C ALA A 825 -28.04 20.42 -15.40
N LEU A 826 -26.97 21.14 -15.78
CA LEU A 826 -26.98 22.61 -15.77
C LEU A 826 -27.94 23.23 -16.79
N ASP A 827 -28.04 22.67 -17.99
CA ASP A 827 -28.93 23.22 -19.01
C ASP A 827 -30.40 22.97 -18.65
N ALA A 828 -30.73 21.78 -18.17
CA ALA A 828 -32.03 21.47 -17.57
C ALA A 828 -32.37 22.42 -16.41
N ALA A 829 -31.41 22.72 -15.53
CA ALA A 829 -31.60 23.68 -14.45
C ALA A 829 -31.89 25.10 -14.95
N LYS A 830 -31.18 25.57 -15.98
CA LYS A 830 -31.44 26.89 -16.60
C LYS A 830 -32.83 26.96 -17.20
N GLU A 831 -33.28 25.89 -17.85
CA GLU A 831 -34.63 25.81 -18.43
C GLU A 831 -35.72 25.83 -17.36
N ILE A 832 -35.56 25.03 -16.30
CA ILE A 832 -36.46 25.04 -15.15
C ILE A 832 -36.50 26.43 -14.50
N ALA A 833 -35.34 27.04 -14.29
CA ALA A 833 -35.21 28.37 -13.69
C ALA A 833 -36.00 29.42 -14.48
N LYS A 834 -35.82 29.47 -15.81
CA LYS A 834 -36.56 30.38 -16.70
C LYS A 834 -38.06 30.08 -16.73
N LYS A 835 -38.43 28.81 -16.85
CA LYS A 835 -39.82 28.36 -17.01
C LYS A 835 -40.67 28.65 -15.77
N PHE A 836 -40.11 28.40 -14.58
CA PHE A 836 -40.83 28.54 -13.32
C PHE A 836 -40.50 29.83 -12.57
N ASN A 837 -39.58 30.67 -13.10
CA ASN A 837 -39.09 31.88 -12.44
C ASN A 837 -38.59 31.58 -11.01
N THR A 838 -37.69 30.60 -10.93
CA THR A 838 -37.12 30.08 -9.69
C THR A 838 -35.60 30.07 -9.80
N VAL A 839 -34.89 30.13 -8.67
CA VAL A 839 -33.46 29.82 -8.63
C VAL A 839 -33.31 28.31 -8.48
N VAL A 840 -32.44 27.69 -9.28
CA VAL A 840 -32.15 26.26 -9.20
C VAL A 840 -30.76 26.05 -8.64
N CYS A 841 -30.65 25.25 -7.58
CA CYS A 841 -29.40 24.75 -7.05
C CYS A 841 -29.25 23.26 -7.36
N ILE A 842 -28.15 22.90 -8.02
CA ILE A 842 -27.76 21.52 -8.32
C ILE A 842 -26.64 21.14 -7.37
N SER A 843 -26.87 20.16 -6.50
CA SER A 843 -25.86 19.76 -5.52
C SER A 843 -25.00 18.57 -5.96
N GLY A 844 -23.71 18.59 -5.60
CA GLY A 844 -22.79 17.45 -5.79
C GLY A 844 -21.43 17.71 -5.16
N SER A 845 -20.35 17.19 -5.76
CA SER A 845 -18.95 17.59 -5.44
C SER A 845 -18.62 19.01 -5.93
N THR A 846 -19.53 19.59 -6.69
CA THR A 846 -19.55 20.98 -7.08
C THR A 846 -21.01 21.37 -7.14
N ASP A 847 -21.36 22.44 -6.44
CA ASP A 847 -22.72 22.95 -6.45
C ASP A 847 -22.84 24.04 -7.52
N PHE A 848 -23.91 23.98 -8.31
CA PHE A 848 -24.25 25.02 -9.28
C PHE A 848 -25.52 25.74 -8.85
N VAL A 849 -25.51 27.07 -8.90
CA VAL A 849 -26.68 27.91 -8.65
C VAL A 849 -26.98 28.71 -9.91
N THR A 850 -28.21 28.64 -10.42
CA THR A 850 -28.64 29.38 -11.61
C THR A 850 -30.04 29.98 -11.46
N ASP A 851 -30.24 31.21 -11.96
CA ASP A 851 -31.56 31.80 -12.19
C ASP A 851 -31.99 31.71 -13.67
N GLY A 852 -31.25 30.93 -14.46
CA GLY A 852 -31.41 30.80 -15.90
C GLY A 852 -30.57 31.79 -16.72
N ASN A 853 -30.11 32.88 -16.11
CA ASN A 853 -29.26 33.90 -16.76
C ASN A 853 -27.85 33.95 -16.16
N ARG A 854 -27.76 33.89 -14.84
CA ARG A 854 -26.54 33.78 -14.05
C ARG A 854 -26.27 32.32 -13.73
N VAL A 855 -24.99 31.96 -13.65
CA VAL A 855 -24.53 30.67 -13.14
C VAL A 855 -23.37 30.91 -12.22
N VAL A 856 -23.50 30.46 -10.98
CA VAL A 856 -22.43 30.41 -9.99
C VAL A 856 -22.08 28.97 -9.70
N GLU A 857 -20.79 28.71 -9.59
CA GLU A 857 -20.21 27.41 -9.28
C GLU A 857 -19.45 27.48 -7.95
N ILE A 858 -19.71 26.53 -7.07
CA ILE A 858 -19.12 26.45 -5.72
C ILE A 858 -18.42 25.09 -5.62
N CYS A 859 -17.10 25.12 -5.68
CA CYS A 859 -16.28 23.91 -5.72
C CYS A 859 -16.01 23.41 -4.30
N HIS A 860 -16.51 22.22 -3.96
CA HIS A 860 -16.21 21.59 -2.68
C HIS A 860 -16.21 20.07 -2.80
N ASP A 861 -15.03 19.46 -2.73
CA ASP A 861 -14.91 18.00 -2.69
C ASP A 861 -14.62 17.55 -1.26
N VAL A 862 -15.67 17.24 -0.51
CA VAL A 862 -15.58 16.65 0.84
C VAL A 862 -16.05 15.20 0.78
N PRO A 863 -15.16 14.21 0.58
CA PRO A 863 -15.54 12.81 0.37
C PRO A 863 -16.33 12.16 1.52
N MET A 864 -16.24 12.71 2.73
CA MET A 864 -16.96 12.22 3.90
C MET A 864 -18.41 12.71 3.98
N LEU A 865 -18.76 13.81 3.29
CA LEU A 865 -20.09 14.42 3.37
C LEU A 865 -21.20 13.51 2.82
N PRO A 866 -21.00 12.75 1.72
CA PRO A 866 -21.98 11.74 1.28
C PRO A 866 -22.16 10.56 2.24
N MET A 867 -21.29 10.38 3.25
CA MET A 867 -21.35 9.25 4.18
C MET A 867 -22.28 9.50 5.38
N ILE A 868 -22.90 10.67 5.46
CA ILE A 868 -23.85 11.04 6.52
C ILE A 868 -25.20 11.40 5.90
N THR A 869 -26.28 11.06 6.60
CA THR A 869 -27.64 11.32 6.10
C THR A 869 -28.00 12.80 6.25
N ALA A 870 -29.04 13.23 5.49
CA ALA A 870 -29.67 14.54 5.61
C ALA A 870 -28.83 15.78 5.25
N THR A 871 -27.62 15.63 4.68
CA THR A 871 -26.78 16.76 4.23
C THR A 871 -27.50 17.65 3.23
N GLY A 872 -28.08 17.04 2.19
CA GLY A 872 -28.82 17.79 1.18
C GLY A 872 -30.08 18.46 1.71
N CYS A 873 -30.81 17.78 2.60
CA CYS A 873 -32.00 18.33 3.25
C CYS A 873 -31.64 19.54 4.12
N THR A 874 -30.54 19.45 4.88
CA THR A 874 -30.03 20.56 5.69
C THR A 874 -29.65 21.75 4.83
N LEU A 875 -29.00 21.53 3.68
CA LEU A 875 -28.69 22.61 2.75
C LEU A 875 -29.95 23.32 2.23
N SER A 876 -31.00 22.58 1.88
CA SER A 876 -32.32 23.16 1.49
C SER A 876 -32.93 24.02 2.61
N ALA A 877 -32.80 23.57 3.86
CA ALA A 877 -33.28 24.31 5.01
C ALA A 877 -32.46 25.59 5.26
N LEU A 878 -31.14 25.53 5.13
CA LEU A 878 -30.26 26.72 5.20
C LEU A 878 -30.64 27.72 4.10
N MET A 879 -30.80 27.27 2.85
CA MET A 879 -31.27 28.13 1.75
C MET A 879 -32.60 28.81 2.09
N THR A 880 -33.51 28.08 2.73
CA THR A 880 -34.80 28.63 3.17
C THR A 880 -34.60 29.78 4.16
N ALA A 881 -33.75 29.60 5.15
CA ALA A 881 -33.44 30.63 6.13
C ALA A 881 -32.75 31.85 5.47
N PHE A 882 -31.85 31.61 4.50
CA PHE A 882 -31.23 32.68 3.72
C PHE A 882 -32.22 33.45 2.85
N CYS A 883 -33.20 32.78 2.24
CA CYS A 883 -34.25 33.43 1.45
C CYS A 883 -35.12 34.38 2.29
N ALA A 884 -35.19 34.18 3.61
CA ALA A 884 -35.91 35.09 4.51
C ALA A 884 -35.17 36.41 4.76
N VAL A 885 -33.84 36.44 4.58
CA VAL A 885 -33.00 37.59 4.95
C VAL A 885 -32.32 38.26 3.75
N ALA A 886 -32.15 37.53 2.64
CA ALA A 886 -31.53 38.04 1.42
C ALA A 886 -32.51 38.86 0.58
N SER A 887 -31.99 39.86 -0.15
CA SER A 887 -32.79 40.63 -1.12
C SER A 887 -32.92 39.93 -2.48
N ASP A 888 -31.95 39.09 -2.84
CA ASP A 888 -31.94 38.29 -4.06
C ASP A 888 -31.90 36.79 -3.69
N PRO A 889 -32.88 35.99 -4.11
CA PRO A 889 -32.88 34.53 -3.94
C PRO A 889 -31.62 33.83 -4.48
N PHE A 890 -31.01 34.38 -5.53
CA PHE A 890 -29.80 33.82 -6.12
C PHE A 890 -28.63 33.94 -5.14
N ASP A 891 -28.40 35.14 -4.61
CA ASP A 891 -27.36 35.40 -3.61
C ASP A 891 -27.64 34.61 -2.32
N ALA A 892 -28.91 34.39 -1.97
CA ALA A 892 -29.34 33.54 -0.84
C ALA A 892 -28.90 32.09 -1.00
N ALA A 893 -29.14 31.49 -2.18
CA ALA A 893 -28.76 30.12 -2.48
C ALA A 893 -27.24 29.96 -2.54
N VAL A 894 -26.53 30.92 -3.16
CA VAL A 894 -25.06 30.93 -3.20
C VAL A 894 -24.47 30.99 -1.79
N ALA A 895 -24.97 31.87 -0.92
CA ALA A 895 -24.47 32.01 0.44
C ALA A 895 -24.66 30.75 1.29
N ALA A 896 -25.81 30.09 1.15
CA ALA A 896 -26.09 28.82 1.82
C ALA A 896 -25.12 27.72 1.38
N CYS A 897 -24.95 27.51 0.07
CA CYS A 897 -24.03 26.51 -0.49
C CYS A 897 -22.59 26.79 -0.08
N ALA A 898 -22.13 28.03 -0.24
CA ALA A 898 -20.78 28.44 0.10
C ALA A 898 -20.44 28.18 1.57
N GLY A 899 -21.28 28.66 2.49
CA GLY A 899 -21.02 28.47 3.92
C GLY A 899 -21.11 27.00 4.33
N TRP A 900 -22.09 26.25 3.82
CA TRP A 900 -22.20 24.81 4.07
C TRP A 900 -20.96 24.05 3.58
N SER A 901 -20.46 24.39 2.40
CA SER A 901 -19.24 23.84 1.82
C SER A 901 -18.02 24.13 2.69
N LEU A 902 -17.84 25.38 3.11
CA LEU A 902 -16.74 25.78 3.98
C LEU A 902 -16.81 25.09 5.34
N ALA A 903 -18.01 24.99 5.93
CA ALA A 903 -18.21 24.26 7.17
C ALA A 903 -17.86 22.77 7.02
N ALA A 904 -18.25 22.13 5.91
CA ALA A 904 -17.93 20.74 5.63
C ALA A 904 -16.42 20.52 5.47
N GLN A 905 -15.73 21.43 4.76
CA GLN A 905 -14.28 21.40 4.63
C GLN A 905 -13.61 21.53 6.01
N GLU A 906 -13.98 22.53 6.81
CA GLU A 906 -13.43 22.73 8.15
C GLU A 906 -13.70 21.55 9.10
N ALA A 907 -14.94 21.06 9.14
CA ALA A 907 -15.32 19.91 9.95
C ALA A 907 -14.53 18.65 9.55
N SER A 908 -14.23 18.49 8.27
CA SER A 908 -13.45 17.34 7.78
C SER A 908 -11.97 17.38 8.14
N ILE A 909 -11.41 18.52 8.56
CA ILE A 909 -10.02 18.63 9.03
C ILE A 909 -9.86 17.88 10.36
N THR A 910 -10.83 18.00 11.27
CA THR A 910 -10.81 17.42 12.62
C THR A 910 -11.57 16.10 12.73
N ALA A 911 -12.49 15.82 11.79
CA ALA A 911 -13.29 14.62 11.83
C ALA A 911 -12.45 13.34 11.69
N GLN A 912 -12.68 12.40 12.60
CA GLN A 912 -12.06 11.07 12.60
C GLN A 912 -12.84 10.04 11.75
N GLY A 913 -14.07 10.35 11.36
CA GLY A 913 -14.95 9.48 10.57
C GLY A 913 -16.36 10.07 10.38
N PRO A 914 -17.28 9.35 9.70
CA PRO A 914 -18.63 9.86 9.41
C PRO A 914 -19.47 10.21 10.64
N GLY A 915 -19.25 9.54 11.77
CA GLY A 915 -19.94 9.89 13.02
C GLY A 915 -19.50 11.26 13.55
N SER A 916 -18.19 11.51 13.57
CA SER A 916 -17.63 12.75 14.09
C SER A 916 -17.83 13.93 13.14
N ILE A 917 -17.81 13.75 11.81
CA ILE A 917 -18.04 14.89 10.89
C ILE A 917 -19.42 15.54 11.07
N SER A 918 -20.46 14.75 11.40
CA SER A 918 -21.79 15.30 11.70
C SER A 918 -21.76 16.22 12.93
N VAL A 919 -21.00 15.86 13.96
CA VAL A 919 -20.86 16.65 15.18
C VAL A 919 -19.98 17.88 14.92
N GLU A 920 -18.85 17.69 14.24
CA GLU A 920 -17.94 18.78 13.88
C GLU A 920 -18.61 19.81 12.98
N LEU A 921 -19.48 19.40 12.05
CA LEU A 921 -20.30 20.32 11.26
C LEU A 921 -21.13 21.25 12.15
N LEU A 922 -21.81 20.70 13.15
CA LEU A 922 -22.59 21.49 14.10
C LEU A 922 -21.72 22.42 14.96
N ASN A 923 -20.49 22.02 15.27
CA ASN A 923 -19.52 22.84 15.99
C ASN A 923 -18.95 23.99 15.13
N ILE A 924 -18.85 23.78 13.81
CA ILE A 924 -18.26 24.74 12.88
C ILE A 924 -19.28 25.77 12.39
N LEU A 925 -20.53 25.39 12.13
CA LEU A 925 -21.57 26.31 11.62
C LEU A 925 -21.68 27.65 12.40
N PRO A 926 -21.56 27.68 13.75
CA PRO A 926 -21.59 28.95 14.49
C PRO A 926 -20.41 29.88 14.17
N ARG A 927 -19.27 29.35 13.72
CA ARG A 927 -18.07 30.14 13.37
C ARG A 927 -18.25 30.94 12.08
N LEU A 928 -19.09 30.46 11.16
CA LEU A 928 -19.44 31.21 9.93
C LEU A 928 -20.12 32.55 10.23
N ARG A 929 -20.67 32.73 11.44
CA ARG A 929 -21.29 33.99 11.84
C ARG A 929 -20.28 35.11 12.09
N ASP A 930 -19.00 34.76 12.28
CA ASP A 930 -17.91 35.70 12.45
C ASP A 930 -17.34 36.10 11.06
N PRO A 931 -17.53 37.35 10.62
CA PRO A 931 -17.03 37.81 9.33
C PRO A 931 -15.50 37.91 9.28
N THR A 932 -14.83 37.89 10.44
CA THR A 932 -13.36 37.94 10.54
C THR A 932 -12.72 36.56 10.53
N TRP A 933 -13.52 35.49 10.49
CA TRP A 933 -13.01 34.13 10.55
C TRP A 933 -12.07 33.85 9.36
N PRO A 934 -10.78 33.50 9.58
CA PRO A 934 -9.79 33.39 8.50
C PRO A 934 -10.16 32.40 7.39
N SER A 935 -10.95 31.37 7.74
CA SER A 935 -11.39 30.33 6.82
C SER A 935 -12.20 30.84 5.64
N TRP A 936 -12.84 32.02 5.74
CA TRP A 936 -13.53 32.66 4.61
C TRP A 936 -12.64 32.88 3.39
N LYS A 937 -11.32 32.98 3.57
CA LYS A 937 -10.36 33.14 2.47
C LYS A 937 -10.18 31.87 1.63
N ARG A 938 -10.62 30.70 2.11
CA ARG A 938 -10.47 29.41 1.41
C ARG A 938 -11.59 29.13 0.42
N LEU A 939 -12.62 29.96 0.43
CA LEU A 939 -13.81 29.78 -0.36
C LEU A 939 -13.57 30.12 -1.85
N ALA A 940 -13.75 29.13 -2.72
CA ALA A 940 -13.67 29.29 -4.17
C ALA A 940 -15.08 29.31 -4.78
N ILE A 941 -15.54 30.50 -5.19
CA ILE A 941 -16.78 30.71 -5.92
C ILE A 941 -16.48 31.36 -7.27
N PHE A 942 -17.00 30.76 -8.35
CA PHE A 942 -16.80 31.25 -9.71
C PHE A 942 -18.13 31.67 -10.33
N GLU A 943 -18.15 32.82 -11.00
CA GLU A 943 -19.19 33.19 -11.94
C GLU A 943 -18.82 32.66 -13.33
N ARG A 944 -19.71 31.83 -13.91
CA ARG A 944 -19.51 31.31 -15.26
C ARG A 944 -19.89 32.38 -16.28
N ARG A 945 -18.93 32.79 -17.11
CA ARG A 945 -19.20 33.66 -18.27
C ARG A 945 -20.17 32.95 -19.22
N ARG A 946 -21.05 33.74 -19.83
CA ARG A 946 -22.13 33.29 -20.72
C ARG A 946 -21.67 32.34 -21.81
#